data_AF-A0AAU5V295-F1
#
_entry.id   AF-A0AAU5V295-F1
#
_cell.length_a   1.000
_cell.length_b   1.000
_cell.length_c   1.000
_cell.angle_alpha   90.00
_cell.angle_beta   90.00
_cell.angle_gamma   90.00
#
_symmetry.space_group_name_H-M   'P 1'
#
loop_
_entity.id
_entity.type
_entity.pdbx_description
1 polymer ?
#
loop_
_entity_poly.entity_id
_entity_poly.type
_entity_poly.pdbx_seq_one_letter_code
_entity_poly.pdbx_strand_id
1 'polypeptide(L)'
;MSPIPRRSLLKAAAVAGAAAQFSWALGTTNAQAASGAEAADPDPVSLDWLEDGGLGAAPGSTVGVPWPRGTYRQDQTFALADADGNAVPVQSWPIAYWPDGSLKWTAHAVSSDAGKLTLTAGEPAAPERKVTVDTSGGTVTVSTGVITAKIGRSGSALVKSVTRGTTEIARNGRLVLIRRPEIEDEDQGTAKSERFESVISATEVEQDGPVRAVVRIDGKHRKGDRSWLPFSVRLYFYAGADSFRMVHTITFDGKQEPGKSSGDFVGGLGVRFTVPMRDAAYDRHIRIGGDGTGLLREAVKGVTGLRRDPGAAVQAAQFAGERLADPSTWDQRVTTRLQYIPEWGDYTLSQLSADGFTLRKRTKKGHGWIAAGGGRRASGFGYVGGPSGGFSFGLRDFWEKFPAQLDIRDAHTDEAEVTLWLWSPEAQPMDLRFYHDGMGQDTYAEQLEGLNITYEDYEPCFGTPYGIARTSELLFWANESTPTPEKLAEQVDAVRVLPQLATPPRQLIEAQVFGPGLYSEPDRSTPAKAKIEDHLDFLFTYYKDQVEMRRWYGFWDYGDIMHSYDPVRHQWRYDVGGYAWDNSELSPDLWLWFAYLRSGRADIFRFAEAMTRHTGEVDVYHLGQWAGLGTRHGVQHYADSAKQQRIANTTYRRYYYFLTADERVGDLMHANVDSDETFLVLDPIRKIRTEPYTPDRHALSIGFGTDWSGLVSAWLTEWERKGPKWEKARARVLSTMETIAAQPNGFVQGTGLYDLDTGRFAVAAEPVVGVSHLSAVFGLNELCAELIDLVDMPAFKEAYLDYCRYFNATKTEQAARYGTNFGTLLLFQGHSRLDAYAAVQTGEAQLATRAWAKFYSSDGYTEASPWKTEKLSGPVTLVPGSEANWVYTNDTALYGLAAIENLALLGDRMPS
;
A
#
# COMPACT_ATOMS: atom_id res chain seq x y z
N MET A 1 -6.72 -16.93 -71.36
CA MET A 1 -6.71 -18.36 -71.74
C MET A 1 -7.04 -19.18 -70.50
N SER A 2 -8.19 -19.85 -70.50
CA SER A 2 -8.67 -20.79 -69.48
C SER A 2 -8.08 -22.21 -69.72
N PRO A 3 -8.48 -23.28 -69.00
CA PRO A 3 -7.76 -23.83 -67.85
C PRO A 3 -7.48 -25.36 -67.96
N ILE A 4 -6.62 -25.93 -67.11
CA ILE A 4 -6.49 -27.40 -66.93
C ILE A 4 -6.40 -27.73 -65.41
N PRO A 5 -6.96 -28.87 -64.94
CA PRO A 5 -7.89 -28.88 -63.80
C PRO A 5 -7.45 -29.63 -62.51
N ARG A 6 -8.23 -29.37 -61.45
CA ARG A 6 -8.19 -29.87 -60.05
C ARG A 6 -8.33 -31.40 -59.83
N ARG A 7 -7.99 -32.26 -60.79
CA ARG A 7 -8.12 -33.73 -60.62
C ARG A 7 -6.82 -34.55 -60.67
N SER A 8 -5.66 -33.91 -60.83
CA SER A 8 -4.36 -34.60 -60.78
C SER A 8 -3.58 -34.39 -59.48
N LEU A 9 -4.12 -33.64 -58.51
CA LEU A 9 -3.44 -33.35 -57.24
C LEU A 9 -3.72 -34.37 -56.12
N LEU A 10 -4.57 -35.38 -56.37
CA LEU A 10 -5.05 -36.30 -55.32
C LEU A 10 -4.65 -37.77 -55.51
N LYS A 11 -3.64 -38.07 -56.34
CA LYS A 11 -3.17 -39.46 -56.54
C LYS A 11 -1.66 -39.69 -56.54
N ALA A 12 -0.85 -38.73 -56.07
CA ALA A 12 0.61 -38.89 -55.99
C ALA A 12 1.21 -38.45 -54.64
N ALA A 13 0.50 -38.72 -53.53
CA ALA A 13 1.00 -38.51 -52.17
C ALA A 13 0.76 -39.75 -51.27
N ALA A 14 0.80 -40.94 -51.87
CA ALA A 14 0.84 -42.19 -51.14
C ALA A 14 1.81 -43.13 -51.86
N VAL A 15 2.85 -43.56 -51.13
CA VAL A 15 3.81 -44.62 -51.48
C VAL A 15 4.96 -44.21 -52.43
N ALA A 16 5.96 -43.51 -51.88
CA ALA A 16 7.38 -43.68 -52.23
C ALA A 16 8.25 -42.84 -51.28
N GLY A 17 8.82 -43.48 -50.27
CA GLY A 17 9.72 -42.81 -49.33
C GLY A 17 10.15 -43.65 -48.12
N ALA A 18 9.97 -44.98 -48.17
CA ALA A 18 10.73 -45.90 -47.33
C ALA A 18 11.97 -46.31 -48.13
N ALA A 19 13.14 -46.26 -47.47
CA ALA A 19 14.49 -46.59 -47.97
C ALA A 19 15.40 -45.41 -48.36
N ALA A 20 15.67 -44.50 -47.42
CA ALA A 20 16.92 -43.73 -47.35
C ALA A 20 17.17 -43.16 -45.94
N GLN A 21 17.09 -44.01 -44.91
CA GLN A 21 17.55 -43.67 -43.56
C GLN A 21 18.29 -44.87 -42.96
N PHE A 22 19.50 -45.12 -43.45
CA PHE A 22 20.52 -45.88 -42.74
C PHE A 22 21.86 -45.29 -43.18
N SER A 23 22.63 -44.75 -42.23
CA SER A 23 24.04 -44.26 -42.31
C SER A 23 24.29 -42.79 -41.92
N TRP A 24 23.49 -42.22 -41.01
CA TRP A 24 23.94 -41.07 -40.19
C TRP A 24 23.67 -41.39 -38.71
N ALA A 25 24.39 -42.40 -38.22
CA ALA A 25 24.50 -42.72 -36.82
C ALA A 25 26.00 -42.83 -36.52
N LEU A 26 26.55 -41.76 -35.93
CA LEU A 26 27.70 -41.68 -35.01
C LEU A 26 28.21 -40.24 -35.01
N GLY A 27 27.86 -39.47 -33.98
CA GLY A 27 28.58 -38.23 -33.64
C GLY A 27 27.78 -36.92 -33.64
N THR A 28 26.60 -36.87 -33.00
CA THR A 28 26.04 -35.61 -32.47
C THR A 28 25.11 -35.94 -31.29
N THR A 29 25.63 -35.87 -30.06
CA THR A 29 24.80 -35.83 -28.86
C THR A 29 24.17 -34.43 -28.77
N ASN A 30 23.05 -34.24 -29.45
CA ASN A 30 22.12 -33.18 -29.12
C ASN A 30 21.52 -33.53 -27.75
N ALA A 31 21.66 -32.64 -26.78
CA ALA A 31 20.95 -32.73 -25.51
C ALA A 31 19.44 -32.59 -25.80
N GLN A 32 18.78 -33.74 -26.01
CA GLN A 32 17.34 -33.85 -25.94
C GLN A 32 16.94 -33.53 -24.51
N ALA A 33 16.14 -32.47 -24.34
CA ALA A 33 15.38 -32.26 -23.13
C ALA A 33 14.66 -33.58 -22.79
N ALA A 34 14.85 -34.05 -21.56
CA ALA A 34 14.11 -35.18 -21.04
C ALA A 34 12.61 -34.92 -21.29
N SER A 35 11.90 -35.95 -21.76
CA SER A 35 10.44 -35.93 -21.78
C SER A 35 9.96 -35.49 -20.40
N GLY A 36 9.33 -34.31 -20.35
CA GLY A 36 8.74 -33.80 -19.12
C GLY A 36 7.85 -34.91 -18.54
N ALA A 37 8.12 -35.28 -17.30
CA ALA A 37 7.11 -35.99 -16.51
C ALA A 37 5.81 -35.17 -16.64
N GLU A 38 4.67 -35.84 -16.87
CA GLU A 38 3.37 -35.21 -16.63
C GLU A 38 3.45 -34.57 -15.25
N ALA A 39 3.45 -33.23 -15.20
CA ALA A 39 3.31 -32.53 -13.96
C ALA A 39 1.98 -33.00 -13.37
N ALA A 40 2.02 -33.63 -12.19
CA ALA A 40 0.81 -33.87 -11.44
C ALA A 40 0.03 -32.55 -11.35
N ASP A 41 -1.30 -32.61 -11.52
CA ASP A 41 -2.13 -31.44 -11.26
C ASP A 41 -1.74 -30.90 -9.88
N PRO A 42 -1.32 -29.63 -9.76
CA PRO A 42 -0.91 -29.09 -8.48
C PRO A 42 -2.09 -29.13 -7.51
N ASP A 43 -1.78 -29.29 -6.22
CA ASP A 43 -2.79 -29.40 -5.18
C ASP A 43 -3.74 -28.18 -5.20
N PRO A 44 -5.04 -28.38 -4.92
CA PRO A 44 -5.98 -27.27 -4.78
C PRO A 44 -5.48 -26.24 -3.76
N VAL A 45 -5.54 -24.95 -4.12
CA VAL A 45 -5.12 -23.87 -3.22
C VAL A 45 -6.27 -23.49 -2.33
N SER A 46 -6.10 -23.70 -1.02
CA SER A 46 -7.08 -23.26 -0.04
C SER A 46 -6.88 -21.77 0.25
N LEU A 47 -7.94 -20.98 0.08
CA LEU A 47 -7.98 -19.56 0.42
C LEU A 47 -8.85 -19.38 1.68
N ASP A 48 -8.40 -18.52 2.58
CA ASP A 48 -9.13 -18.20 3.81
C ASP A 48 -9.13 -16.69 4.06
N TRP A 49 -10.06 -16.23 4.88
CA TRP A 49 -10.14 -14.83 5.26
C TRP A 49 -9.00 -14.48 6.22
N LEU A 50 -8.38 -13.33 6.01
CA LEU A 50 -7.27 -12.87 6.81
C LEU A 50 -7.70 -12.68 8.28
N GLU A 51 -8.88 -12.10 8.48
CA GLU A 51 -9.58 -12.06 9.76
C GLU A 51 -10.83 -12.96 9.73
N ASP A 52 -11.23 -13.47 10.89
CA ASP A 52 -12.53 -14.14 11.03
C ASP A 52 -13.66 -13.17 10.66
N GLY A 53 -14.67 -13.63 9.91
CA GLY A 53 -15.88 -12.84 9.63
C GLY A 53 -16.36 -12.80 8.18
N GLY A 54 -15.63 -13.42 7.25
CA GLY A 54 -16.08 -13.50 5.86
C GLY A 54 -16.00 -12.17 5.12
N LEU A 55 -16.81 -12.02 4.06
CA LEU A 55 -16.90 -10.81 3.25
C LEU A 55 -17.70 -9.69 3.94
N GLY A 56 -18.64 -10.06 4.81
CA GLY A 56 -19.45 -9.11 5.57
C GLY A 56 -20.20 -8.11 4.68
N ALA A 57 -20.03 -6.81 4.91
CA ALA A 57 -20.66 -5.75 4.12
C ALA A 57 -19.77 -5.15 3.02
N ALA A 58 -18.57 -5.69 2.77
CA ALA A 58 -17.71 -5.22 1.69
C ALA A 58 -18.26 -5.61 0.31
N PRO A 59 -17.96 -4.85 -0.76
CA PRO A 59 -18.49 -5.15 -2.10
C PRO A 59 -17.97 -6.50 -2.64
N GLY A 60 -16.74 -6.87 -2.30
CA GLY A 60 -16.06 -8.08 -2.74
C GLY A 60 -14.61 -8.06 -2.27
N SER A 61 -13.87 -9.13 -2.55
CA SER A 61 -12.45 -9.25 -2.21
C SER A 61 -11.61 -9.63 -3.43
N THR A 62 -10.33 -9.32 -3.39
CA THR A 62 -9.36 -9.70 -4.43
C THR A 62 -8.08 -10.18 -3.78
N VAL A 63 -7.62 -11.34 -4.22
CA VAL A 63 -6.45 -12.02 -3.68
C VAL A 63 -5.53 -12.44 -4.80
N GLY A 64 -4.23 -12.33 -4.59
CA GLY A 64 -3.23 -12.87 -5.49
C GLY A 64 -2.69 -14.20 -4.99
N VAL A 65 -2.56 -15.16 -5.92
CA VAL A 65 -2.09 -16.52 -5.69
C VAL A 65 -0.86 -16.76 -6.57
N PRO A 66 0.27 -17.19 -6.00
CA PRO A 66 1.46 -17.53 -6.77
C PRO A 66 1.39 -18.96 -7.29
N TRP A 67 2.15 -19.25 -8.34
CA TRP A 67 2.27 -20.59 -8.92
C TRP A 67 3.74 -20.96 -9.12
N PRO A 68 4.12 -22.24 -8.90
CA PRO A 68 5.46 -22.69 -9.23
C PRO A 68 5.79 -22.50 -10.72
N ARG A 69 7.08 -22.35 -11.01
CA ARG A 69 7.59 -22.17 -12.37
C ARG A 69 7.21 -23.34 -13.27
N GLY A 70 6.73 -23.05 -14.46
CA GLY A 70 6.33 -24.05 -15.45
C GLY A 70 4.97 -24.73 -15.21
N THR A 71 4.27 -24.44 -14.10
CA THR A 71 3.00 -25.12 -13.75
C THR A 71 1.87 -24.75 -14.71
N TYR A 72 1.60 -23.46 -14.90
CA TYR A 72 0.47 -22.99 -15.70
C TYR A 72 0.89 -22.02 -16.80
N ARG A 73 0.29 -22.18 -17.98
CA ARG A 73 0.43 -21.25 -19.11
C ARG A 73 -0.52 -20.05 -18.96
N GLN A 74 -0.26 -19.01 -19.74
CA GLN A 74 -1.02 -17.74 -19.67
C GLN A 74 -2.52 -17.89 -19.93
N ASP A 75 -2.96 -18.92 -20.64
CA ASP A 75 -4.35 -19.20 -21.00
C ASP A 75 -5.10 -20.07 -19.96
N GLN A 76 -4.44 -20.45 -18.86
CA GLN A 76 -5.07 -21.23 -17.79
C GLN A 76 -6.28 -20.51 -17.16
N THR A 77 -7.40 -21.23 -17.06
CA THR A 77 -8.60 -20.81 -16.33
C THR A 77 -8.62 -21.39 -14.92
N PHE A 78 -9.29 -20.70 -14.00
CA PHE A 78 -9.40 -21.16 -12.61
C PHE A 78 -10.85 -21.16 -12.15
N ALA A 79 -11.20 -22.19 -11.37
CA ALA A 79 -12.49 -22.36 -10.73
C ALA A 79 -12.33 -22.23 -9.21
N LEU A 80 -13.42 -21.84 -8.54
CA LEU A 80 -13.46 -21.67 -7.09
C LEU A 80 -14.64 -22.46 -6.53
N ALA A 81 -14.46 -23.10 -5.38
CA ALA A 81 -15.52 -23.79 -4.65
C ALA A 81 -15.52 -23.41 -3.17
N ASP A 82 -16.68 -23.48 -2.52
CA ASP A 82 -16.80 -23.34 -1.07
C ASP A 82 -16.46 -24.66 -0.33
N ALA A 83 -16.52 -24.63 1.00
CA ALA A 83 -16.23 -25.80 1.84
C ALA A 83 -17.19 -26.99 1.62
N ASP A 84 -18.38 -26.75 1.07
CA ASP A 84 -19.37 -27.78 0.74
C ASP A 84 -19.21 -28.32 -0.69
N GLY A 85 -18.26 -27.77 -1.46
CA GLY A 85 -17.98 -28.13 -2.85
C GLY A 85 -18.90 -27.45 -3.86
N ASN A 86 -19.69 -26.44 -3.46
CA ASN A 86 -20.50 -25.67 -4.40
C ASN A 86 -19.60 -24.70 -5.18
N ALA A 87 -19.89 -24.56 -6.47
CA ALA A 87 -19.12 -23.67 -7.33
C ALA A 87 -19.39 -22.19 -7.00
N VAL A 88 -18.31 -21.43 -6.81
CA VAL A 88 -18.34 -19.99 -6.51
C VAL A 88 -17.83 -19.22 -7.74
N PRO A 89 -18.54 -18.16 -8.19
CA PRO A 89 -18.06 -17.32 -9.27
C PRO A 89 -16.74 -16.65 -8.91
N VAL A 90 -15.77 -16.78 -9.82
CA VAL A 90 -14.44 -16.17 -9.70
C VAL A 90 -14.03 -15.57 -11.02
N GLN A 91 -13.34 -14.44 -10.96
CA GLN A 91 -12.71 -13.81 -12.11
C GLN A 91 -11.20 -13.78 -11.89
N SER A 92 -10.45 -14.33 -12.83
CA SER A 92 -9.01 -14.55 -12.69
C SER A 92 -8.24 -13.82 -13.79
N TRP A 93 -7.09 -13.22 -13.46
CA TRP A 93 -6.17 -12.63 -14.44
C TRP A 93 -4.71 -12.73 -14.00
N PRO A 94 -3.76 -12.80 -14.93
CA PRO A 94 -2.34 -12.77 -14.59
C PRO A 94 -1.90 -11.41 -14.06
N ILE A 95 -1.03 -11.42 -13.06
CA ILE A 95 -0.37 -10.20 -12.54
C ILE A 95 1.17 -10.31 -12.53
N ALA A 96 1.73 -11.51 -12.72
CA ALA A 96 3.14 -11.71 -13.05
C ALA A 96 3.40 -13.03 -13.77
N TYR A 97 4.53 -13.08 -14.46
CA TYR A 97 5.02 -14.22 -15.23
C TYR A 97 6.45 -14.58 -14.84
N TRP A 98 6.76 -15.88 -14.93
CA TRP A 98 8.12 -16.36 -14.87
C TRP A 98 8.88 -16.07 -16.18
N PRO A 99 10.22 -16.12 -16.19
CA PRO A 99 11.02 -15.88 -17.40
C PRO A 99 10.73 -16.85 -18.56
N ASP A 100 10.24 -18.07 -18.27
CA ASP A 100 9.81 -19.06 -19.26
C ASP A 100 8.41 -18.75 -19.85
N GLY A 101 7.75 -17.71 -19.35
CA GLY A 101 6.42 -17.26 -19.76
C GLY A 101 5.26 -17.91 -19.01
N SER A 102 5.51 -18.85 -18.11
CA SER A 102 4.47 -19.44 -17.26
C SER A 102 3.94 -18.42 -16.24
N LEU A 103 2.75 -18.66 -15.70
CA LEU A 103 2.15 -17.80 -14.68
C LEU A 103 2.99 -17.85 -13.40
N LYS A 104 3.43 -16.69 -12.89
CA LYS A 104 4.07 -16.55 -11.57
C LYS A 104 3.05 -16.18 -10.51
N TRP A 105 2.16 -15.24 -10.84
CA TRP A 105 1.06 -14.81 -9.98
C TRP A 105 -0.21 -14.56 -10.79
N THR A 106 -1.34 -14.98 -10.25
CA THR A 106 -2.68 -14.60 -10.73
C THR A 106 -3.44 -13.89 -9.62
N ALA A 107 -4.31 -12.97 -10.00
CA ALA A 107 -5.27 -12.35 -9.12
C ALA A 107 -6.66 -12.95 -9.33
N HIS A 108 -7.43 -13.04 -8.26
CA HIS A 108 -8.77 -13.63 -8.23
C HIS A 108 -9.73 -12.70 -7.51
N ALA A 109 -10.77 -12.24 -8.21
CA ALA A 109 -11.84 -11.44 -7.63
C ALA A 109 -13.04 -12.33 -7.28
N VAL A 110 -13.56 -12.15 -6.06
CA VAL A 110 -14.64 -12.95 -5.48
C VAL A 110 -15.67 -12.04 -4.81
N SER A 111 -16.96 -12.36 -4.94
CA SER A 111 -18.08 -11.61 -4.35
C SER A 111 -18.96 -12.49 -3.44
N SER A 112 -18.40 -13.60 -2.94
CA SER A 112 -19.07 -14.56 -2.05
C SER A 112 -18.72 -14.30 -0.60
N ASP A 113 -19.69 -14.49 0.29
CA ASP A 113 -19.52 -14.47 1.75
C ASP A 113 -19.28 -15.88 2.33
N ALA A 114 -19.04 -16.87 1.46
CA ALA A 114 -18.60 -18.19 1.91
C ALA A 114 -17.29 -18.06 2.69
N GLY A 115 -17.12 -18.91 3.70
CA GLY A 115 -15.92 -18.95 4.53
C GLY A 115 -14.70 -19.43 3.74
N LYS A 116 -14.19 -20.61 4.06
CA LYS A 116 -13.05 -21.20 3.37
C LYS A 116 -13.37 -21.51 1.91
N LEU A 117 -12.47 -21.14 1.00
CA LEU A 117 -12.61 -21.30 -0.44
C LEU A 117 -11.47 -22.17 -0.99
N THR A 118 -11.72 -22.90 -2.08
CA THR A 118 -10.72 -23.74 -2.75
C THR A 118 -10.60 -23.37 -4.21
N LEU A 119 -9.41 -22.97 -4.64
CA LEU A 119 -9.07 -22.57 -6.01
C LEU A 119 -8.38 -23.72 -6.73
N THR A 120 -8.87 -24.07 -7.93
CA THR A 120 -8.30 -25.11 -8.79
C THR A 120 -8.22 -24.64 -10.24
N ALA A 121 -7.39 -25.31 -11.04
CA ALA A 121 -7.49 -25.21 -12.50
C ALA A 121 -8.87 -25.70 -12.96
N GLY A 122 -9.54 -24.91 -13.80
CA GLY A 122 -10.86 -25.27 -14.31
C GLY A 122 -11.69 -24.08 -14.76
N GLU A 123 -12.87 -24.38 -15.28
CA GLU A 123 -13.80 -23.37 -15.78
C GLU A 123 -14.53 -22.65 -14.63
N PRO A 124 -14.50 -21.31 -14.58
CA PRO A 124 -15.15 -20.56 -13.51
C PRO A 124 -16.68 -20.62 -13.62
N ALA A 125 -17.35 -20.65 -12.47
CA ALA A 125 -18.80 -20.48 -12.42
C ALA A 125 -19.20 -19.05 -12.84
N ALA A 126 -20.32 -18.93 -13.53
CA ALA A 126 -20.89 -17.63 -13.88
C ALA A 126 -21.63 -17.03 -12.67
N PRO A 127 -21.47 -15.72 -12.37
CA PRO A 127 -22.25 -15.10 -11.32
C PRO A 127 -23.72 -14.99 -11.73
N GLU A 128 -24.62 -15.21 -10.77
CA GLU A 128 -26.07 -15.03 -10.95
C GLU A 128 -26.40 -13.58 -11.31
N ARG A 129 -25.77 -12.63 -10.61
CA ARG A 129 -25.86 -11.18 -10.86
C ARG A 129 -24.54 -10.66 -11.40
N LYS A 130 -24.40 -10.62 -12.73
CA LYS A 130 -23.16 -10.20 -13.39
C LYS A 130 -22.94 -8.70 -13.27
N VAL A 131 -21.67 -8.30 -13.16
CA VAL A 131 -21.26 -6.93 -13.44
C VAL A 131 -21.34 -6.68 -14.94
N THR A 132 -21.80 -5.48 -15.32
CA THR A 132 -21.81 -5.03 -16.72
C THR A 132 -21.33 -3.59 -16.80
N VAL A 133 -20.54 -3.27 -17.83
CA VAL A 133 -20.05 -1.93 -18.12
C VAL A 133 -20.53 -1.49 -19.50
N ASP A 134 -21.12 -0.30 -19.58
CA ASP A 134 -21.51 0.35 -20.83
C ASP A 134 -20.89 1.74 -20.95
N THR A 135 -20.16 1.97 -22.04
CA THR A 135 -19.53 3.27 -22.32
C THR A 135 -20.29 3.99 -23.43
N SER A 136 -21.39 4.62 -23.07
CA SER A 136 -22.24 5.39 -24.00
C SER A 136 -22.68 6.73 -23.40
N GLY A 137 -23.14 7.65 -24.26
CA GLY A 137 -23.80 8.90 -23.81
C GLY A 137 -22.93 9.86 -22.97
N GLY A 138 -21.60 9.80 -23.09
CA GLY A 138 -20.69 10.65 -22.30
C GLY A 138 -20.52 10.22 -20.83
N THR A 139 -20.84 8.96 -20.52
CA THR A 139 -20.67 8.33 -19.21
C THR A 139 -20.11 6.93 -19.34
N VAL A 140 -19.60 6.38 -18.24
CA VAL A 140 -19.41 4.93 -18.05
C VAL A 140 -20.49 4.47 -17.08
N THR A 141 -21.38 3.58 -17.50
CA THR A 141 -22.43 3.01 -16.66
C THR A 141 -22.00 1.64 -16.18
N VAL A 142 -21.93 1.43 -14.87
CA VAL A 142 -21.58 0.13 -14.26
C VAL A 142 -22.79 -0.38 -13.49
N SER A 143 -23.21 -1.60 -13.75
CA SER A 143 -24.26 -2.29 -12.98
C SER A 143 -23.67 -3.49 -12.26
N THR A 144 -23.98 -3.66 -10.98
CA THR A 144 -23.63 -4.86 -10.18
C THR A 144 -24.70 -5.95 -10.27
N GLY A 145 -25.80 -5.68 -10.98
CA GLY A 145 -27.05 -6.45 -10.91
C GLY A 145 -27.95 -6.07 -9.74
N VAL A 146 -27.48 -5.24 -8.80
CA VAL A 146 -28.31 -4.66 -7.70
C VAL A 146 -28.37 -3.14 -7.80
N ILE A 147 -27.22 -2.50 -8.03
CA ILE A 147 -27.10 -1.06 -8.19
C ILE A 147 -26.59 -0.74 -9.59
N THR A 148 -26.87 0.49 -10.05
CA THR A 148 -26.32 1.03 -11.29
C THR A 148 -25.70 2.40 -11.00
N ALA A 149 -24.39 2.52 -11.23
CA ALA A 149 -23.64 3.77 -11.09
C ALA A 149 -23.34 4.36 -12.46
N LYS A 150 -23.61 5.66 -12.64
CA LYS A 150 -23.21 6.42 -13.83
C LYS A 150 -22.00 7.28 -13.49
N ILE A 151 -20.87 6.97 -14.11
CA ILE A 151 -19.58 7.62 -13.89
C ILE A 151 -19.38 8.70 -14.96
N GLY A 152 -18.94 9.88 -14.53
CA GLY A 152 -18.63 11.00 -15.40
C GLY A 152 -17.32 10.79 -16.15
N ARG A 153 -17.25 11.30 -17.39
CA ARG A 153 -16.01 11.34 -18.20
C ARG A 153 -15.44 12.75 -18.36
N SER A 154 -16.14 13.74 -17.82
CA SER A 154 -15.86 15.17 -17.91
C SER A 154 -16.69 15.93 -16.89
N GLY A 155 -16.33 17.17 -16.58
CA GLY A 155 -17.04 17.99 -15.58
C GLY A 155 -16.63 17.64 -14.16
N SER A 156 -17.41 18.06 -13.16
CA SER A 156 -17.02 17.92 -11.75
C SER A 156 -17.53 16.66 -11.04
N ALA A 157 -18.65 16.09 -11.49
CA ALA A 157 -19.24 14.90 -10.89
C ALA A 157 -18.54 13.62 -11.38
N LEU A 158 -17.76 13.00 -10.51
CA LEU A 158 -17.14 11.68 -10.70
C LEU A 158 -18.24 10.61 -10.78
N VAL A 159 -19.16 10.60 -9.82
CA VAL A 159 -20.33 9.71 -9.82
C VAL A 159 -21.56 10.58 -10.05
N LYS A 160 -22.12 10.54 -11.26
CA LYS A 160 -23.31 11.34 -11.61
C LYS A 160 -24.54 10.88 -10.84
N SER A 161 -24.78 9.58 -10.77
CA SER A 161 -25.91 8.98 -10.06
C SER A 161 -25.62 7.53 -9.67
N VAL A 162 -26.21 7.08 -8.56
CA VAL A 162 -26.29 5.68 -8.13
C VAL A 162 -27.75 5.34 -7.92
N THR A 163 -28.25 4.35 -8.66
CA THR A 163 -29.65 3.90 -8.57
C THR A 163 -29.72 2.47 -8.07
N ARG A 164 -30.79 2.14 -7.34
CA ARG A 164 -31.19 0.76 -7.02
C ARG A 164 -32.57 0.53 -7.64
N GLY A 165 -32.63 -0.33 -8.66
CA GLY A 165 -33.79 -0.37 -9.56
C GLY A 165 -34.05 1.01 -10.18
N THR A 166 -35.27 1.53 -10.02
CA THR A 166 -35.67 2.87 -10.51
C THR A 166 -35.42 3.99 -9.49
N THR A 167 -35.01 3.66 -8.27
CA THR A 167 -34.82 4.65 -7.19
C THR A 167 -33.41 5.21 -7.23
N GLU A 168 -33.28 6.53 -7.40
CA GLU A 168 -31.99 7.25 -7.29
C GLU A 168 -31.58 7.41 -5.82
N ILE A 169 -30.55 6.68 -5.39
CA ILE A 169 -30.13 6.68 -3.99
C ILE A 169 -29.16 7.83 -3.69
N ALA A 170 -28.23 8.10 -4.59
CA ALA A 170 -27.27 9.19 -4.46
C ALA A 170 -26.91 9.77 -5.83
N ARG A 171 -26.45 11.01 -5.85
CA ARG A 171 -26.02 11.69 -7.08
C ARG A 171 -24.96 12.75 -6.82
N ASN A 172 -24.36 13.25 -7.90
CA ASN A 172 -23.39 14.34 -7.86
C ASN A 172 -22.21 14.10 -6.89
N GLY A 173 -21.71 12.85 -6.90
CA GLY A 173 -20.49 12.44 -6.22
C GLY A 173 -19.29 13.19 -6.79
N ARG A 174 -18.71 14.10 -6.01
CA ARG A 174 -17.62 14.98 -6.43
C ARG A 174 -16.60 15.20 -5.32
N LEU A 175 -15.39 15.59 -5.70
CA LEU A 175 -14.35 15.97 -4.75
C LEU A 175 -14.46 17.46 -4.44
N VAL A 176 -14.28 17.82 -3.17
CA VAL A 176 -14.33 19.20 -2.70
C VAL A 176 -13.04 19.56 -1.96
N LEU A 177 -12.57 20.78 -2.20
CA LEU A 177 -11.36 21.31 -1.60
C LEU A 177 -11.58 22.75 -1.14
N ILE A 178 -11.14 23.05 0.08
CA ILE A 178 -11.08 24.38 0.65
C ILE A 178 -9.61 24.77 0.74
N ARG A 179 -9.24 25.86 0.08
CA ARG A 179 -7.91 26.47 0.20
C ARG A 179 -7.95 27.65 1.15
N ARG A 180 -6.94 27.77 2.00
CA ARG A 180 -6.57 29.00 2.70
C ARG A 180 -5.35 29.60 2.00
N PRO A 181 -5.46 30.83 1.46
CA PRO A 181 -4.35 31.48 0.78
C PRO A 181 -3.26 31.96 1.73
N GLU A 182 -3.61 32.11 3.00
CA GLU A 182 -2.77 32.65 4.07
C GLU A 182 -3.02 31.80 5.32
N ILE A 183 -1.97 31.54 6.08
CA ILE A 183 -2.02 31.03 7.45
C ILE A 183 -1.57 32.14 8.39
N GLU A 184 -2.22 32.24 9.55
CA GLU A 184 -1.92 33.26 10.55
C GLU A 184 -1.24 32.59 11.74
N ASP A 185 -0.13 33.14 12.20
CA ASP A 185 0.59 32.63 13.37
C ASP A 185 0.01 33.21 14.70
N GLU A 186 -0.92 34.18 14.62
CA GLU A 186 -1.51 34.89 15.76
C GLU A 186 -3.05 35.09 15.64
N ASP A 187 -3.72 35.41 16.75
CA ASP A 187 -5.19 35.46 16.88
C ASP A 187 -5.91 36.67 16.22
N GLN A 188 -5.25 37.45 15.35
CA GLN A 188 -5.75 38.78 14.94
C GLN A 188 -6.19 38.94 13.47
N GLY A 189 -6.10 37.93 12.62
CA GLY A 189 -6.39 38.13 11.19
C GLY A 189 -7.76 37.63 10.70
N THR A 190 -7.90 37.64 9.38
CA THR A 190 -9.16 37.34 8.68
C THR A 190 -8.92 36.26 7.63
N ALA A 191 -9.23 35.01 8.00
CA ALA A 191 -9.00 33.86 7.13
C ALA A 191 -9.95 33.82 5.91
N LYS A 192 -9.45 34.24 4.74
CA LYS A 192 -10.14 34.01 3.45
C LYS A 192 -10.17 32.50 3.13
N SER A 193 -11.23 32.04 2.47
CA SER A 193 -11.29 30.68 1.91
C SER A 193 -11.68 30.71 0.45
N GLU A 194 -11.16 29.72 -0.27
CA GLU A 194 -11.53 29.48 -1.65
C GLU A 194 -12.00 28.03 -1.79
N ARG A 195 -13.14 27.84 -2.44
CA ARG A 195 -13.70 26.50 -2.68
C ARG A 195 -13.41 26.06 -4.10
N PHE A 196 -12.92 24.84 -4.23
CA PHE A 196 -12.63 24.16 -5.47
C PHE A 196 -13.46 22.88 -5.54
N GLU A 197 -13.79 22.45 -6.75
CA GLU A 197 -14.39 21.14 -7.02
C GLU A 197 -13.51 20.36 -7.99
N SER A 198 -13.65 19.03 -7.99
CA SER A 198 -13.03 18.18 -9.00
C SER A 198 -13.36 18.65 -10.42
N VAL A 199 -12.44 18.40 -11.34
CA VAL A 199 -12.64 18.44 -12.79
C VAL A 199 -11.97 17.22 -13.37
N ILE A 200 -12.77 16.40 -14.04
CA ILE A 200 -12.33 15.17 -14.67
C ILE A 200 -11.53 15.51 -15.93
N SER A 201 -10.33 14.96 -16.01
CA SER A 201 -9.46 15.03 -17.19
C SER A 201 -9.49 13.73 -18.00
N ALA A 202 -9.61 12.58 -17.32
CA ALA A 202 -9.68 11.27 -17.95
C ALA A 202 -10.58 10.31 -17.16
N THR A 203 -11.15 9.34 -17.86
CA THR A 203 -11.89 8.23 -17.25
C THR A 203 -11.66 6.98 -18.08
N GLU A 204 -11.17 5.94 -17.42
CA GLU A 204 -10.72 4.69 -18.02
C GLU A 204 -11.39 3.51 -17.32
N VAL A 205 -11.83 2.53 -18.09
CA VAL A 205 -12.29 1.24 -17.58
C VAL A 205 -11.07 0.32 -17.57
N GLU A 206 -10.47 0.14 -16.39
CA GLU A 206 -9.27 -0.71 -16.22
C GLU A 206 -9.65 -2.20 -16.18
N GLN A 207 -10.87 -2.52 -15.75
CA GLN A 207 -11.39 -3.89 -15.74
C GLN A 207 -12.90 -3.92 -16.06
N ASP A 208 -13.28 -4.82 -16.96
CA ASP A 208 -14.66 -5.11 -17.36
C ASP A 208 -14.86 -6.62 -17.39
N GLY A 209 -15.16 -7.20 -16.23
CA GLY A 209 -15.43 -8.62 -16.10
C GLY A 209 -16.72 -8.90 -15.33
N PRO A 210 -17.25 -10.13 -15.44
CA PRO A 210 -18.58 -10.46 -14.92
C PRO A 210 -18.65 -10.49 -13.39
N VAL A 211 -17.52 -10.57 -12.68
CA VAL A 211 -17.45 -10.54 -11.20
C VAL A 211 -17.00 -9.18 -10.69
N ARG A 212 -16.05 -8.51 -11.36
CA ARG A 212 -15.47 -7.24 -10.92
C ARG A 212 -15.24 -6.29 -12.09
N ALA A 213 -15.57 -5.02 -11.88
CA ALA A 213 -15.20 -3.92 -12.75
C ALA A 213 -14.49 -2.80 -11.96
N VAL A 214 -13.53 -2.14 -12.63
CA VAL A 214 -12.74 -1.04 -12.07
C VAL A 214 -12.76 0.13 -13.04
N VAL A 215 -13.12 1.31 -12.52
CA VAL A 215 -13.11 2.56 -13.30
C VAL A 215 -12.17 3.56 -12.63
N ARG A 216 -11.13 3.96 -13.34
CA ARG A 216 -10.19 5.01 -12.93
C ARG A 216 -10.64 6.37 -13.47
N ILE A 217 -10.49 7.40 -12.64
CA ILE A 217 -10.84 8.78 -12.96
C ILE A 217 -9.71 9.68 -12.48
N ASP A 218 -9.07 10.40 -13.41
CA ASP A 218 -7.99 11.33 -13.10
C ASP A 218 -8.44 12.78 -13.34
N GLY A 219 -7.92 13.70 -12.54
CA GLY A 219 -8.26 15.12 -12.66
C GLY A 219 -7.51 16.01 -11.69
N LYS A 220 -8.05 17.22 -11.53
CA LYS A 220 -7.56 18.23 -10.58
C LYS A 220 -8.73 18.95 -9.91
N HIS A 221 -8.46 19.70 -8.84
CA HIS A 221 -9.43 20.60 -8.23
C HIS A 221 -9.38 21.96 -8.92
N ARG A 222 -10.52 22.58 -9.24
CA ARG A 222 -10.60 23.85 -9.99
C ARG A 222 -11.55 24.88 -9.36
N LYS A 223 -11.15 26.15 -9.43
CA LYS A 223 -11.97 27.35 -9.15
C LYS A 223 -11.60 28.44 -10.17
N GLY A 224 -12.54 28.81 -11.03
CA GLY A 224 -12.25 29.73 -12.15
C GLY A 224 -11.14 29.15 -13.03
N ASP A 225 -10.10 29.94 -13.27
CA ASP A 225 -8.94 29.53 -14.09
C ASP A 225 -7.88 28.77 -13.30
N ARG A 226 -7.97 28.75 -11.96
CA ARG A 226 -6.98 28.07 -11.12
C ARG A 226 -7.32 26.60 -10.96
N SER A 227 -6.34 25.73 -11.24
CA SER A 227 -6.44 24.30 -10.98
C SER A 227 -5.16 23.73 -10.36
N TRP A 228 -5.31 22.86 -9.37
CA TRP A 228 -4.22 22.28 -8.56
C TRP A 228 -4.72 21.04 -7.82
N LEU A 229 -3.83 20.41 -7.06
CA LEU A 229 -4.03 19.17 -6.31
C LEU A 229 -4.57 18.05 -7.21
N PRO A 230 -3.73 17.46 -8.07
CA PRO A 230 -4.06 16.28 -8.87
C PRO A 230 -4.68 15.18 -8.01
N PHE A 231 -5.67 14.51 -8.59
CA PHE A 231 -6.27 13.33 -7.99
C PHE A 231 -6.31 12.18 -8.99
N SER A 232 -6.24 10.97 -8.44
CA SER A 232 -6.63 9.74 -9.12
C SER A 232 -7.63 9.01 -8.23
N VAL A 233 -8.78 8.65 -8.79
CA VAL A 233 -9.85 7.91 -8.10
C VAL A 233 -10.13 6.61 -8.83
N ARG A 234 -10.12 5.50 -8.10
CA ARG A 234 -10.61 4.21 -8.60
C ARG A 234 -11.89 3.80 -7.91
N LEU A 235 -12.88 3.38 -8.71
CA LEU A 235 -14.16 2.86 -8.26
C LEU A 235 -14.22 1.37 -8.54
N TYR A 236 -14.46 0.57 -7.50
CA TYR A 236 -14.50 -0.88 -7.55
C TYR A 236 -15.94 -1.37 -7.36
N PHE A 237 -16.41 -2.14 -8.33
CA PHE A 237 -17.75 -2.73 -8.36
C PHE A 237 -17.64 -4.24 -8.47
N TYR A 238 -18.49 -4.95 -7.72
CA TYR A 238 -18.50 -6.40 -7.67
C TYR A 238 -19.91 -6.95 -7.91
N ALA A 239 -19.97 -8.18 -8.43
CA ALA A 239 -21.21 -8.88 -8.76
C ALA A 239 -22.11 -9.02 -7.53
N GLY A 240 -23.39 -8.67 -7.67
CA GLY A 240 -24.39 -8.80 -6.61
C GLY A 240 -24.28 -7.79 -5.46
N ALA A 241 -23.24 -6.96 -5.41
CA ALA A 241 -23.06 -5.98 -4.34
C ALA A 241 -24.05 -4.82 -4.45
N ASP A 242 -24.56 -4.34 -3.31
CA ASP A 242 -25.31 -3.07 -3.20
C ASP A 242 -24.40 -1.89 -2.86
N SER A 243 -23.09 -2.11 -2.92
CA SER A 243 -22.03 -1.20 -2.50
C SER A 243 -20.92 -1.07 -3.55
N PHE A 244 -20.09 -0.05 -3.36
CA PHE A 244 -18.87 0.14 -4.13
C PHE A 244 -17.78 0.78 -3.27
N ARG A 245 -16.53 0.48 -3.60
CA ARG A 245 -15.34 1.04 -2.93
C ARG A 245 -14.73 2.14 -3.79
N MET A 246 -14.25 3.20 -3.16
CA MET A 246 -13.50 4.28 -3.77
C MET A 246 -12.10 4.35 -3.16
N VAL A 247 -11.07 4.28 -4.01
CA VAL A 247 -9.68 4.56 -3.61
C VAL A 247 -9.33 5.93 -4.18
N HIS A 248 -9.13 6.92 -3.31
CA HIS A 248 -8.90 8.32 -3.67
C HIS A 248 -7.47 8.74 -3.29
N THR A 249 -6.66 8.99 -4.30
CA THR A 249 -5.29 9.48 -4.17
C THR A 249 -5.24 10.96 -4.51
N ILE A 250 -4.56 11.75 -3.68
CA ILE A 250 -4.12 13.10 -4.04
C ILE A 250 -2.60 13.15 -4.18
N THR A 251 -2.10 14.06 -5.01
CA THR A 251 -0.68 14.40 -5.08
C THR A 251 -0.52 15.89 -4.84
N PHE A 252 0.29 16.28 -3.86
CA PHE A 252 0.43 17.68 -3.46
C PHE A 252 1.29 18.45 -4.48
N ASP A 253 0.70 19.38 -5.23
CA ASP A 253 1.41 20.30 -6.14
C ASP A 253 1.32 21.77 -5.69
N GLY A 254 0.92 22.00 -4.44
CA GLY A 254 0.77 23.33 -3.86
C GLY A 254 2.11 23.99 -3.51
N LYS A 255 2.08 25.33 -3.40
CA LYS A 255 3.26 26.11 -2.99
C LYS A 255 3.16 26.53 -1.53
N GLN A 256 4.11 26.10 -0.70
CA GLN A 256 4.30 26.59 0.66
C GLN A 256 5.80 26.85 0.87
N GLU A 257 6.15 28.06 1.31
CA GLU A 257 7.54 28.47 1.54
C GLU A 257 7.78 28.70 3.04
N PRO A 258 8.89 28.19 3.60
CA PRO A 258 9.27 28.47 4.99
C PRO A 258 9.34 29.98 5.24
N GLY A 259 8.83 30.42 6.40
CA GLY A 259 8.79 31.84 6.76
C GLY A 259 7.82 32.71 5.95
N LYS A 260 7.00 32.14 5.06
CA LYS A 260 5.92 32.85 4.37
C LYS A 260 4.56 32.44 4.93
N SER A 261 3.73 33.42 5.26
CA SER A 261 2.33 33.20 5.66
C SER A 261 1.41 32.95 4.47
N SER A 262 1.78 33.41 3.26
CA SER A 262 1.02 33.18 2.03
C SER A 262 1.43 31.89 1.33
N GLY A 263 0.45 31.13 0.84
CA GLY A 263 0.71 29.87 0.15
C GLY A 263 -0.56 29.10 -0.19
N ASP A 264 -0.41 27.79 -0.33
CA ASP A 264 -1.48 26.85 -0.65
C ASP A 264 -1.73 25.91 0.52
N PHE A 265 -2.48 26.39 1.51
CA PHE A 265 -2.83 25.61 2.68
C PHE A 265 -4.18 24.94 2.47
N VAL A 266 -4.23 23.61 2.59
CA VAL A 266 -5.48 22.86 2.52
C VAL A 266 -6.25 23.10 3.82
N GLY A 267 -7.39 23.77 3.74
CA GLY A 267 -8.30 24.01 4.86
C GLY A 267 -9.53 23.10 4.84
N GLY A 268 -9.52 22.04 4.03
CA GLY A 268 -10.60 21.06 3.92
C GLY A 268 -10.47 20.26 2.63
N LEU A 269 -10.51 18.93 2.72
CA LEU A 269 -10.43 18.02 1.57
C LEU A 269 -11.45 16.91 1.77
N GLY A 270 -12.31 16.62 0.79
CA GLY A 270 -13.37 15.62 1.00
C GLY A 270 -14.09 15.13 -0.25
N VAL A 271 -14.93 14.13 -0.04
CA VAL A 271 -15.84 13.52 -1.03
C VAL A 271 -17.27 13.86 -0.65
N ARG A 272 -18.07 14.28 -1.63
CA ARG A 272 -19.41 14.81 -1.39
C ARG A 272 -20.46 14.22 -2.32
N PHE A 273 -21.61 13.86 -1.75
CA PHE A 273 -22.77 13.35 -2.48
C PHE A 273 -24.04 14.10 -2.09
N THR A 274 -25.00 14.11 -3.00
CA THR A 274 -26.38 14.55 -2.76
C THR A 274 -27.26 13.30 -2.63
N VAL A 275 -28.13 13.26 -1.62
CA VAL A 275 -29.03 12.13 -1.31
C VAL A 275 -30.48 12.63 -1.37
N PRO A 276 -31.32 12.15 -2.32
CA PRO A 276 -32.73 12.53 -2.36
C PRO A 276 -33.52 12.02 -1.15
N MET A 277 -34.26 12.92 -0.48
CA MET A 277 -35.01 12.68 0.75
C MET A 277 -36.52 12.61 0.47
N ARG A 278 -37.03 11.41 0.23
CA ARG A 278 -38.40 11.17 -0.27
C ARG A 278 -39.48 11.03 0.81
N ASP A 279 -39.08 10.57 1.99
CA ASP A 279 -40.01 10.26 3.07
C ASP A 279 -40.46 11.50 3.83
N ALA A 280 -41.51 11.37 4.63
CA ALA A 280 -41.89 12.40 5.60
C ALA A 280 -40.75 12.61 6.62
N ALA A 281 -40.59 13.83 7.16
CA ALA A 281 -39.43 14.13 8.02
C ALA A 281 -39.29 13.23 9.27
N TYR A 282 -40.38 12.63 9.77
CA TYR A 282 -40.35 11.67 10.87
C TYR A 282 -39.94 10.24 10.46
N ASP A 283 -39.96 9.94 9.16
CA ASP A 283 -39.48 8.70 8.53
C ASP A 283 -38.09 8.89 7.89
N ARG A 284 -37.50 10.10 7.98
CA ARG A 284 -36.13 10.35 7.55
C ARG A 284 -35.17 10.08 8.69
N HIS A 285 -34.13 9.32 8.40
CA HIS A 285 -33.30 8.62 9.36
C HIS A 285 -31.84 9.03 9.21
N ILE A 286 -31.20 9.34 10.34
CA ILE A 286 -29.77 9.67 10.44
C ILE A 286 -29.11 8.62 11.31
N ARG A 287 -28.00 8.04 10.84
CA ARG A 287 -27.12 7.22 11.66
C ARG A 287 -25.68 7.67 11.51
N ILE A 288 -24.94 7.74 12.61
CA ILE A 288 -23.54 8.18 12.63
C ILE A 288 -22.77 7.27 13.59
N GLY A 289 -21.67 6.70 13.10
CA GLY A 289 -20.79 5.80 13.83
C GLY A 289 -19.99 6.50 14.92
N GLY A 290 -20.05 5.97 16.14
CA GLY A 290 -19.25 6.37 17.29
C GLY A 290 -18.13 5.37 17.57
N ASP A 291 -17.85 5.13 18.86
CA ASP A 291 -16.86 4.12 19.29
C ASP A 291 -17.31 2.69 18.96
N GLY A 292 -16.43 1.91 18.31
CA GLY A 292 -16.75 0.55 17.87
C GLY A 292 -17.97 0.53 16.94
N THR A 293 -18.95 -0.34 17.25
CA THR A 293 -20.23 -0.42 16.54
C THR A 293 -21.33 0.48 17.14
N GLY A 294 -20.97 1.37 18.07
CA GLY A 294 -21.89 2.36 18.64
C GLY A 294 -22.43 3.32 17.58
N LEU A 295 -23.72 3.68 17.67
CA LEU A 295 -24.40 4.51 16.66
C LEU A 295 -25.27 5.58 17.31
N LEU A 296 -25.19 6.82 16.79
CA LEU A 296 -26.32 7.75 16.85
C LEU A 296 -27.45 7.17 15.99
N ARG A 297 -28.67 7.08 16.54
CA ARG A 297 -29.87 6.62 15.82
C ARG A 297 -31.01 7.61 16.03
N GLU A 298 -31.18 8.52 15.08
CA GLU A 298 -32.20 9.58 15.16
C GLU A 298 -33.05 9.65 13.88
N ALA A 299 -34.18 10.35 13.99
CA ALA A 299 -34.93 10.81 12.83
C ALA A 299 -34.79 12.33 12.68
N VAL A 300 -34.93 12.84 11.45
CA VAL A 300 -34.92 14.29 11.17
C VAL A 300 -35.99 14.99 12.01
N LYS A 301 -37.20 14.42 12.12
CA LYS A 301 -38.23 14.84 13.09
C LYS A 301 -38.48 13.73 14.11
N GLY A 302 -37.81 13.80 15.25
CA GLY A 302 -37.98 12.84 16.35
C GLY A 302 -39.38 12.91 16.98
N VAL A 303 -40.08 11.78 17.03
CA VAL A 303 -41.39 11.62 17.72
C VAL A 303 -41.27 10.82 19.02
N THR A 304 -40.05 10.48 19.42
CA THR A 304 -39.70 9.85 20.71
C THR A 304 -39.29 10.91 21.74
N GLY A 305 -39.37 10.58 23.04
CA GLY A 305 -38.92 11.46 24.13
C GLY A 305 -39.73 12.77 24.28
N LEU A 306 -40.87 12.88 23.61
CA LEU A 306 -41.75 14.04 23.66
C LEU A 306 -42.56 14.09 24.97
N ARG A 307 -43.16 15.25 25.25
CA ARG A 307 -44.09 15.41 26.39
C ARG A 307 -45.38 14.58 26.24
N ARG A 308 -45.71 14.14 25.03
CA ARG A 308 -46.89 13.32 24.70
C ARG A 308 -46.41 12.12 23.90
N ASP A 309 -46.95 10.95 24.20
CA ASP A 309 -46.57 9.70 23.56
C ASP A 309 -47.42 9.48 22.29
N PRO A 310 -46.81 9.34 21.10
CA PRO A 310 -47.56 9.00 19.88
C PRO A 310 -48.09 7.56 19.88
N GLY A 311 -47.55 6.70 20.73
CA GLY A 311 -47.78 5.27 20.84
C GLY A 311 -46.45 4.52 20.88
N ALA A 312 -46.32 3.54 21.78
CA ALA A 312 -45.09 2.75 21.95
C ALA A 312 -44.61 2.09 20.64
N ALA A 313 -45.53 1.59 19.82
CA ALA A 313 -45.21 0.99 18.52
C ALA A 313 -44.62 2.02 17.54
N VAL A 314 -45.13 3.26 17.54
CA VAL A 314 -44.61 4.35 16.70
C VAL A 314 -43.19 4.72 17.13
N GLN A 315 -42.94 4.81 18.45
CA GLN A 315 -41.61 5.11 18.97
C GLN A 315 -40.60 4.02 18.62
N ALA A 316 -40.99 2.75 18.79
CA ALA A 316 -40.15 1.61 18.45
C ALA A 316 -39.81 1.56 16.95
N ALA A 317 -40.81 1.75 16.09
CA ALA A 317 -40.63 1.80 14.65
C ALA A 317 -39.67 2.94 14.21
N GLN A 318 -39.82 4.15 14.78
CA GLN A 318 -38.93 5.27 14.43
C GLN A 318 -37.48 4.97 14.82
N PHE A 319 -37.29 4.43 16.02
CA PHE A 319 -35.95 4.07 16.50
C PHE A 319 -35.34 2.95 15.65
N ALA A 320 -36.14 1.96 15.24
CA ALA A 320 -35.76 0.87 14.33
C ALA A 320 -35.42 1.38 12.91
N GLY A 321 -35.93 2.54 12.51
CA GLY A 321 -35.77 3.07 11.15
C GLY A 321 -36.84 2.59 10.17
N GLU A 322 -37.98 2.13 10.70
CA GLU A 322 -39.10 1.63 9.92
C GLU A 322 -40.05 2.76 9.50
N ARG A 323 -40.90 2.49 8.51
CA ARG A 323 -41.99 3.40 8.16
C ARG A 323 -43.00 3.47 9.30
N LEU A 324 -43.27 4.66 9.79
CA LEU A 324 -44.29 4.84 10.81
C LEU A 324 -45.69 4.59 10.26
N ALA A 325 -46.57 4.10 11.13
CA ALA A 325 -47.99 3.97 10.82
C ALA A 325 -48.58 5.33 10.41
N ASP A 326 -49.71 5.31 9.70
CA ASP A 326 -50.42 6.53 9.32
C ASP A 326 -50.63 7.44 10.54
N PRO A 327 -50.27 8.73 10.50
CA PRO A 327 -50.42 9.64 11.63
C PRO A 327 -51.84 9.68 12.22
N SER A 328 -52.89 9.37 11.45
CA SER A 328 -54.26 9.26 11.98
C SER A 328 -54.43 8.19 13.06
N THR A 329 -53.54 7.19 13.13
CA THR A 329 -53.58 6.12 14.14
C THR A 329 -52.79 6.45 15.41
N TRP A 330 -52.07 7.57 15.46
CA TRP A 330 -51.28 7.97 16.62
C TRP A 330 -52.14 8.74 17.62
N ASP A 331 -51.61 8.99 18.82
CA ASP A 331 -52.26 9.91 19.77
C ASP A 331 -52.40 11.31 19.15
N GLN A 332 -53.64 11.79 19.06
CA GLN A 332 -53.98 13.07 18.44
C GLN A 332 -53.30 14.26 19.12
N ARG A 333 -52.87 14.12 20.38
CA ARG A 333 -52.13 15.17 21.09
C ARG A 333 -50.73 15.36 20.49
N VAL A 334 -50.18 14.36 19.79
CA VAL A 334 -48.91 14.48 19.03
C VAL A 334 -49.17 14.97 17.62
N THR A 335 -50.08 14.32 16.88
CA THR A 335 -50.25 14.56 15.43
C THR A 335 -50.70 15.98 15.11
N THR A 336 -51.61 16.54 15.93
CA THR A 336 -52.07 17.94 15.82
C THR A 336 -51.00 18.98 16.16
N ARG A 337 -49.80 18.54 16.60
CA ARG A 337 -48.68 19.37 17.04
C ARG A 337 -47.36 19.06 16.31
N LEU A 338 -47.37 18.25 15.24
CA LEU A 338 -46.16 17.89 14.49
C LEU A 338 -45.37 19.10 13.96
N GLN A 339 -46.07 20.20 13.66
CA GLN A 339 -45.49 21.47 13.23
C GLN A 339 -44.64 22.16 14.31
N TYR A 340 -44.81 21.80 15.58
CA TYR A 340 -44.04 22.36 16.70
C TYR A 340 -42.83 21.48 17.08
N ILE A 341 -42.68 20.31 16.46
CA ILE A 341 -41.53 19.43 16.66
C ILE A 341 -40.44 19.84 15.66
N PRO A 342 -39.23 20.22 16.13
CA PRO A 342 -38.14 20.64 15.25
C PRO A 342 -37.73 19.55 14.26
N GLU A 343 -37.28 19.98 13.08
CA GLU A 343 -36.57 19.15 12.12
C GLU A 343 -35.07 19.45 12.20
N TRP A 344 -34.26 18.41 12.37
CA TRP A 344 -32.81 18.46 12.48
C TRP A 344 -32.20 18.14 11.12
N GLY A 345 -31.88 19.18 10.35
CA GLY A 345 -31.34 19.04 9.00
C GLY A 345 -29.83 18.82 8.93
N ASP A 346 -29.07 19.29 9.93
CA ASP A 346 -27.60 19.33 9.86
C ASP A 346 -26.96 18.57 11.03
N TYR A 347 -25.95 17.75 10.72
CA TYR A 347 -25.14 17.00 11.67
C TYR A 347 -23.65 17.09 11.33
N THR A 348 -22.79 17.28 12.32
CA THR A 348 -21.33 17.20 12.17
C THR A 348 -20.74 16.30 13.23
N LEU A 349 -19.96 15.31 12.80
CA LEU A 349 -19.00 14.58 13.62
C LEU A 349 -17.59 15.05 13.27
N SER A 350 -16.85 15.58 14.25
CA SER A 350 -15.48 16.07 14.07
C SER A 350 -14.51 15.26 14.93
N GLN A 351 -13.55 14.59 14.28
CA GLN A 351 -12.45 13.85 14.91
C GLN A 351 -11.16 14.62 14.65
N LEU A 352 -10.84 15.56 15.54
CA LEU A 352 -9.72 16.49 15.38
C LEU A 352 -8.42 16.00 16.04
N SER A 353 -8.47 14.83 16.70
CA SER A 353 -7.34 14.11 17.29
C SER A 353 -7.58 12.61 17.18
N ALA A 354 -6.56 11.78 17.40
CA ALA A 354 -6.73 10.32 17.45
C ALA A 354 -7.53 9.79 18.67
N ASP A 355 -7.88 10.66 19.64
CA ASP A 355 -8.43 10.24 20.94
C ASP A 355 -9.77 10.86 21.33
N GLY A 356 -10.31 11.77 20.53
CA GLY A 356 -11.61 12.38 20.80
C GLY A 356 -12.33 12.87 19.56
N PHE A 357 -13.63 12.56 19.48
CA PHE A 357 -14.56 13.20 18.57
C PHE A 357 -15.69 13.92 19.30
N THR A 358 -16.22 14.93 18.63
CA THR A 358 -17.46 15.61 19.06
C THR A 358 -18.53 15.45 17.99
N LEU A 359 -19.79 15.38 18.43
CA LEU A 359 -20.95 15.30 17.57
C LEU A 359 -21.91 16.45 17.90
N ARG A 360 -22.36 17.16 16.88
CA ARG A 360 -23.31 18.27 17.00
C ARG A 360 -24.37 18.23 15.92
N LYS A 361 -25.54 18.79 16.21
CA LYS A 361 -26.64 18.94 15.25
C LYS A 361 -27.29 20.31 15.32
N ARG A 362 -27.99 20.71 14.26
CA ARG A 362 -28.89 21.87 14.28
C ARG A 362 -30.07 21.67 13.35
N THR A 363 -31.05 22.54 13.50
CA THR A 363 -32.26 22.52 12.68
C THR A 363 -31.94 22.86 11.22
N LYS A 364 -31.36 24.02 10.98
CA LYS A 364 -30.91 24.48 9.65
C LYS A 364 -29.90 25.63 9.76
N LYS A 365 -29.26 25.97 8.65
CA LYS A 365 -28.38 27.15 8.52
C LYS A 365 -29.03 28.42 9.09
N GLY A 366 -28.24 29.21 9.80
CA GLY A 366 -28.69 30.45 10.48
C GLY A 366 -29.13 30.25 11.93
N HIS A 367 -29.22 29.00 12.41
CA HIS A 367 -29.49 28.67 13.81
C HIS A 367 -28.27 28.05 14.50
N GLY A 368 -28.29 28.11 15.84
CA GLY A 368 -27.22 27.58 16.70
C GLY A 368 -27.13 26.06 16.64
N TRP A 369 -25.91 25.55 16.79
CA TRP A 369 -25.63 24.13 16.98
C TRP A 369 -25.89 23.73 18.42
N ILE A 370 -26.38 22.51 18.62
CA ILE A 370 -26.42 21.86 19.93
C ILE A 370 -25.46 20.66 19.94
N ALA A 371 -24.86 20.40 21.10
CA ALA A 371 -24.12 19.15 21.31
C ALA A 371 -25.08 17.96 21.22
N ALA A 372 -24.65 16.91 20.52
CA ALA A 372 -25.42 15.68 20.30
C ALA A 372 -24.64 14.42 20.73
N GLY A 373 -23.42 14.58 21.23
CA GLY A 373 -22.61 13.50 21.78
C GLY A 373 -21.13 13.73 21.56
N GLY A 374 -20.35 12.70 21.86
CA GLY A 374 -18.91 12.63 21.68
C GLY A 374 -18.39 11.29 22.21
N GLY A 375 -17.16 10.99 21.90
CA GLY A 375 -16.52 9.73 22.28
C GLY A 375 -15.03 9.80 21.97
N ARG A 376 -14.37 8.63 21.91
CA ARG A 376 -12.93 8.57 21.70
C ARG A 376 -12.57 8.52 20.21
N ARG A 377 -13.00 7.47 19.53
CA ARG A 377 -12.58 7.08 18.18
C ARG A 377 -13.80 6.70 17.35
N ALA A 378 -14.31 7.68 16.61
CA ALA A 378 -15.44 7.46 15.72
C ALA A 378 -15.06 6.46 14.62
N SER A 379 -16.01 5.59 14.27
CA SER A 379 -15.76 4.57 13.26
C SER A 379 -15.62 5.10 11.83
N GLY A 380 -15.96 6.37 11.59
CA GLY A 380 -15.91 7.00 10.27
C GLY A 380 -17.12 6.70 9.38
N PHE A 381 -18.18 6.13 9.94
CA PHE A 381 -19.38 5.69 9.23
C PHE A 381 -20.56 6.67 9.41
N GLY A 382 -21.41 6.77 8.38
CA GLY A 382 -22.71 7.43 8.48
C GLY A 382 -23.74 6.91 7.48
N TYR A 383 -25.00 7.28 7.72
CA TYR A 383 -26.14 7.00 6.87
C TYR A 383 -27.15 8.16 6.92
N VAL A 384 -27.74 8.46 5.76
CA VAL A 384 -28.91 9.33 5.62
C VAL A 384 -29.89 8.76 4.60
N GLY A 385 -31.18 8.76 4.94
CA GLY A 385 -32.25 8.28 4.05
C GLY A 385 -33.55 8.03 4.80
N GLY A 386 -34.33 7.04 4.38
CA GLY A 386 -35.57 6.63 5.03
C GLY A 386 -36.03 5.25 4.58
N PRO A 387 -37.26 4.82 4.91
CA PRO A 387 -37.86 3.57 4.44
C PRO A 387 -37.98 3.46 2.91
N SER A 388 -37.89 4.56 2.17
CA SER A 388 -37.89 4.58 0.69
C SER A 388 -36.48 4.62 0.05
N GLY A 389 -35.44 4.38 0.84
CA GLY A 389 -34.05 4.30 0.37
C GLY A 389 -33.12 5.27 1.08
N GLY A 390 -31.83 4.98 1.03
CA GLY A 390 -30.83 5.80 1.70
C GLY A 390 -29.39 5.41 1.38
N PHE A 391 -28.48 6.30 1.71
CA PHE A 391 -27.07 6.18 1.38
C PHE A 391 -26.26 6.00 2.66
N SER A 392 -25.56 4.86 2.77
CA SER A 392 -24.50 4.69 3.78
C SER A 392 -23.16 5.04 3.16
N PHE A 393 -22.25 5.55 3.98
CA PHE A 393 -20.95 6.03 3.53
C PHE A 393 -19.95 5.92 4.68
N GLY A 394 -18.69 5.60 4.35
CA GLY A 394 -17.64 5.43 5.34
C GLY A 394 -16.25 5.78 4.81
N LEU A 395 -15.38 6.24 5.71
CA LEU A 395 -13.96 6.48 5.47
C LEU A 395 -13.15 5.52 6.35
N ARG A 396 -12.39 4.63 5.70
CA ARG A 396 -11.46 3.73 6.38
C ARG A 396 -10.36 4.53 7.08
N ASP A 397 -9.88 4.04 8.22
CA ASP A 397 -8.85 4.68 9.04
C ASP A 397 -9.21 6.10 9.54
N PHE A 398 -10.51 6.38 9.74
CA PHE A 398 -11.02 7.73 10.01
C PHE A 398 -10.34 8.47 11.17
N TRP A 399 -10.16 7.82 12.32
CA TRP A 399 -9.52 8.45 13.47
C TRP A 399 -8.00 8.29 13.45
N GLU A 400 -7.49 7.25 12.79
CA GLU A 400 -6.06 7.06 12.55
C GLU A 400 -5.50 8.12 11.61
N LYS A 401 -6.29 8.61 10.64
CA LYS A 401 -5.91 9.65 9.67
C LYS A 401 -6.52 11.00 10.01
N PHE A 402 -6.70 11.30 11.29
CA PHE A 402 -7.18 12.61 11.74
C PHE A 402 -6.29 13.76 11.20
N PRO A 403 -6.80 15.00 11.07
CA PRO A 403 -8.15 15.43 11.41
C PRO A 403 -9.18 15.09 10.33
N ALA A 404 -10.23 14.35 10.71
CA ALA A 404 -11.29 13.90 9.82
C ALA A 404 -12.67 14.39 10.28
N GLN A 405 -13.62 14.51 9.36
CA GLN A 405 -14.97 14.98 9.68
C GLN A 405 -16.04 14.37 8.78
N LEU A 406 -17.24 14.20 9.34
CA LEU A 406 -18.43 13.75 8.63
C LEU A 406 -19.53 14.80 8.77
N ASP A 407 -20.06 15.25 7.64
CA ASP A 407 -21.15 16.21 7.59
C ASP A 407 -22.39 15.63 6.89
N ILE A 408 -23.56 15.87 7.47
CA ILE A 408 -24.87 15.78 6.80
C ILE A 408 -25.50 17.17 6.86
N ARG A 409 -26.02 17.65 5.74
CA ARG A 409 -26.68 18.97 5.62
C ARG A 409 -28.04 18.84 4.98
N ASP A 410 -28.94 19.73 5.37
CA ASP A 410 -30.24 19.93 4.71
C ASP A 410 -31.15 18.68 4.64
N ALA A 411 -30.98 17.71 5.55
CA ALA A 411 -31.79 16.48 5.58
C ALA A 411 -33.31 16.69 5.82
N HIS A 412 -33.69 17.89 6.25
CA HIS A 412 -35.08 18.35 6.40
C HIS A 412 -35.70 18.84 5.08
N THR A 413 -34.91 19.02 4.03
CA THR A 413 -35.37 19.43 2.69
C THR A 413 -35.55 18.23 1.77
N ASP A 414 -35.85 18.42 0.49
CA ASP A 414 -36.00 17.32 -0.46
C ASP A 414 -34.67 16.60 -0.77
N GLU A 415 -33.52 17.19 -0.41
CA GLU A 415 -32.19 16.64 -0.67
C GLU A 415 -31.23 16.91 0.49
N ALA A 416 -30.55 15.87 0.96
CA ALA A 416 -29.45 16.00 1.90
C ALA A 416 -28.11 16.09 1.15
N GLU A 417 -27.14 16.81 1.70
CA GLU A 417 -25.74 16.77 1.26
C GLU A 417 -24.90 16.04 2.32
N VAL A 418 -24.18 15.02 1.88
CA VAL A 418 -23.22 14.27 2.70
C VAL A 418 -21.82 14.65 2.29
N THR A 419 -20.93 14.95 3.25
CA THR A 419 -19.50 15.11 2.98
C THR A 419 -18.65 14.30 3.95
N LEU A 420 -17.77 13.46 3.40
CA LEU A 420 -16.67 12.81 4.10
C LEU A 420 -15.40 13.65 3.91
N TRP A 421 -14.94 14.29 4.96
CA TRP A 421 -13.73 15.12 4.96
C TRP A 421 -12.53 14.29 5.39
N LEU A 422 -11.59 14.10 4.47
CA LEU A 422 -10.27 13.51 4.70
C LEU A 422 -9.35 14.48 5.47
N TRP A 423 -9.57 15.79 5.27
CA TRP A 423 -9.05 16.85 6.13
C TRP A 423 -10.23 17.71 6.59
N SER A 424 -10.46 17.77 7.90
CA SER A 424 -11.57 18.53 8.48
C SER A 424 -11.42 20.04 8.26
N PRO A 425 -12.48 20.75 7.86
CA PRO A 425 -12.50 22.22 7.82
C PRO A 425 -12.53 22.89 9.20
N GLU A 426 -12.66 22.12 10.28
CA GLU A 426 -12.59 22.60 11.66
C GLU A 426 -11.19 22.46 12.27
N ALA A 427 -10.28 21.76 11.58
CA ALA A 427 -8.88 21.72 11.94
C ALA A 427 -8.15 23.00 11.49
N GLN A 428 -6.92 23.17 11.97
CA GLN A 428 -6.01 24.16 11.40
C GLN A 428 -5.75 23.85 9.92
N PRO A 429 -5.40 24.86 9.10
CA PRO A 429 -4.98 24.61 7.73
C PRO A 429 -3.75 23.71 7.70
N MET A 430 -3.67 22.83 6.71
CA MET A 430 -2.55 21.92 6.51
C MET A 430 -1.28 22.70 6.17
N ASP A 431 -0.38 22.79 7.15
CA ASP A 431 0.94 23.40 7.03
C ASP A 431 2.00 22.34 6.78
N LEU A 432 2.59 22.38 5.60
CA LEU A 432 3.63 21.49 5.10
C LEU A 432 4.92 22.28 4.81
N ARG A 433 5.03 23.50 5.33
CA ARG A 433 6.28 24.26 5.28
C ARG A 433 7.38 23.48 6.01
N PHE A 434 8.61 23.66 5.57
CA PHE A 434 9.76 23.10 6.25
C PHE A 434 9.88 23.64 7.68
N TYR A 435 10.24 22.78 8.63
CA TYR A 435 10.09 23.05 10.07
C TYR A 435 11.10 24.03 10.69
N HIS A 436 12.21 24.34 10.01
CA HIS A 436 13.20 25.33 10.46
C HIS A 436 13.72 26.21 9.32
N ASP A 437 14.49 27.25 9.65
CA ASP A 437 14.99 28.26 8.69
C ASP A 437 16.33 27.92 8.01
N GLY A 438 16.97 26.82 8.44
CA GLY A 438 18.23 26.32 7.87
C GLY A 438 19.42 26.49 8.81
N MET A 439 19.27 27.28 9.88
CA MET A 439 20.30 27.47 10.91
C MET A 439 21.67 27.94 10.37
N GLY A 440 21.67 28.63 9.22
CA GLY A 440 22.89 29.15 8.57
C GLY A 440 23.72 28.09 7.84
N GLN A 441 23.17 26.93 7.50
CA GLN A 441 23.85 25.86 6.77
C GLN A 441 23.88 26.13 5.24
N ASP A 442 24.66 27.13 4.83
CA ASP A 442 24.69 27.63 3.45
C ASP A 442 25.64 26.84 2.53
N THR A 443 26.53 26.04 3.10
CA THR A 443 27.50 25.20 2.37
C THR A 443 27.38 23.72 2.71
N TYR A 444 27.84 22.85 1.82
CA TYR A 444 27.86 21.40 2.08
C TYR A 444 28.67 21.03 3.33
N ALA A 445 29.75 21.75 3.63
CA ALA A 445 30.53 21.51 4.84
C ALA A 445 29.69 21.79 6.11
N GLU A 446 28.98 22.91 6.16
CA GLU A 446 28.11 23.26 7.30
C GLU A 446 26.91 22.29 7.43
N GLN A 447 26.36 21.85 6.30
CA GLN A 447 25.29 20.85 6.26
C GLN A 447 25.76 19.50 6.84
N LEU A 448 26.99 19.08 6.51
CA LEU A 448 27.59 17.87 7.07
C LEU A 448 27.89 18.01 8.57
N GLU A 449 28.22 19.20 9.06
CA GLU A 449 28.32 19.45 10.50
C GLU A 449 26.95 19.33 11.20
N GLY A 450 25.87 19.79 10.55
CA GLY A 450 24.49 19.54 11.00
C GLY A 450 24.17 18.04 11.08
N LEU A 451 24.48 17.30 10.01
CA LEU A 451 24.34 15.84 9.96
C LEU A 451 25.09 15.14 11.09
N ASN A 452 26.30 15.59 11.44
CA ASN A 452 27.11 14.99 12.50
C ASN A 452 26.51 15.12 13.91
N ILE A 453 25.54 16.02 14.12
CA ILE A 453 24.91 16.23 15.44
C ILE A 453 23.42 15.87 15.49
N THR A 454 22.63 16.15 14.45
CA THR A 454 21.19 15.84 14.42
C THR A 454 20.85 14.62 13.57
N TYR A 455 21.82 14.07 12.84
CA TYR A 455 21.62 13.01 11.86
C TYR A 455 20.72 13.42 10.68
N GLU A 456 20.48 14.72 10.45
CA GLU A 456 19.77 15.26 9.29
C GLU A 456 20.75 15.83 8.26
N ASP A 457 20.61 15.42 7.00
CA ASP A 457 21.33 16.01 5.89
C ASP A 457 20.48 17.13 5.28
N TYR A 458 20.61 18.36 5.80
CA TYR A 458 19.83 19.51 5.31
C TYR A 458 20.40 20.11 4.02
N GLU A 459 19.54 20.60 3.13
CA GLU A 459 19.93 21.47 2.00
C GLU A 459 18.77 22.44 1.70
N PRO A 460 19.05 23.74 1.46
CA PRO A 460 18.02 24.71 1.12
C PRO A 460 17.13 24.25 -0.03
N CYS A 461 15.81 24.38 0.15
CA CYS A 461 14.77 23.98 -0.81
C CYS A 461 14.53 22.46 -1.00
N PHE A 462 15.30 21.58 -0.34
CA PHE A 462 15.08 20.13 -0.44
C PHE A 462 14.00 19.61 0.51
N GLY A 463 13.77 20.31 1.62
CA GLY A 463 12.67 20.06 2.56
C GLY A 463 11.31 20.50 1.99
N THR A 464 10.82 19.83 0.95
CA THR A 464 9.61 20.23 0.22
C THR A 464 8.58 19.10 0.10
N PRO A 465 7.28 19.37 0.33
CA PRO A 465 6.20 18.40 0.11
C PRO A 465 5.77 18.31 -1.36
N TYR A 466 6.34 19.11 -2.28
CA TYR A 466 5.91 19.11 -3.69
C TYR A 466 6.13 17.73 -4.32
N GLY A 467 5.03 17.08 -4.68
CA GLY A 467 5.02 15.76 -5.32
C GLY A 467 4.73 14.60 -4.38
N ILE A 468 4.62 14.77 -3.06
CA ILE A 468 4.19 13.68 -2.17
C ILE A 468 2.72 13.33 -2.43
N ALA A 469 2.33 12.08 -2.16
CA ALA A 469 0.96 11.63 -2.37
C ALA A 469 0.36 11.01 -1.10
N ARG A 470 -0.96 10.89 -1.06
CA ARG A 470 -1.68 10.14 -0.03
C ARG A 470 -2.94 9.53 -0.58
N THR A 471 -3.18 8.28 -0.20
CA THR A 471 -4.34 7.48 -0.64
C THR A 471 -5.29 7.21 0.52
N SER A 472 -6.59 7.42 0.29
CA SER A 472 -7.68 7.17 1.24
C SER A 472 -8.72 6.22 0.65
N GLU A 473 -9.25 5.30 1.45
CA GLU A 473 -10.25 4.32 1.02
C GLU A 473 -11.62 4.66 1.62
N LEU A 474 -12.65 4.70 0.77
CA LEU A 474 -14.02 5.00 1.15
C LEU A 474 -14.96 3.89 0.67
N LEU A 475 -16.01 3.64 1.44
CA LEU A 475 -17.06 2.67 1.10
C LEU A 475 -18.42 3.35 1.05
N PHE A 476 -19.26 2.90 0.12
CA PHE A 476 -20.59 3.47 -0.10
C PHE A 476 -21.60 2.36 -0.36
N TRP A 477 -22.79 2.46 0.25
CA TRP A 477 -23.89 1.51 0.07
C TRP A 477 -25.16 2.23 -0.38
N ALA A 478 -25.83 1.67 -1.38
CA ALA A 478 -27.11 2.14 -1.87
C ALA A 478 -28.25 1.27 -1.30
N ASN A 479 -28.69 1.62 -0.10
CA ASN A 479 -29.64 0.83 0.66
C ASN A 479 -31.08 1.00 0.15
N GLU A 480 -31.86 -0.09 0.12
CA GLU A 480 -33.29 -0.07 -0.27
C GLU A 480 -34.16 0.73 0.69
N SER A 481 -33.80 0.66 1.96
CA SER A 481 -34.46 1.28 3.09
C SER A 481 -33.41 1.60 4.14
N THR A 482 -33.83 2.18 5.26
CA THR A 482 -32.94 2.32 6.41
C THR A 482 -32.51 0.92 6.88
N PRO A 483 -31.19 0.63 6.93
CA PRO A 483 -30.74 -0.70 7.34
C PRO A 483 -31.04 -0.99 8.80
N THR A 484 -31.14 -2.28 9.13
CA THR A 484 -31.26 -2.73 10.53
C THR A 484 -29.98 -2.41 11.31
N PRO A 485 -30.04 -2.34 12.65
CA PRO A 485 -28.86 -2.10 13.47
C PRO A 485 -27.72 -3.09 13.23
N GLU A 486 -28.05 -4.36 13.01
CA GLU A 486 -27.09 -5.43 12.74
C GLU A 486 -26.38 -5.18 11.41
N LYS A 487 -27.12 -4.80 10.36
CA LYS A 487 -26.52 -4.48 9.07
C LYS A 487 -25.67 -3.21 9.11
N LEU A 488 -26.06 -2.23 9.92
CA LEU A 488 -25.24 -1.04 10.15
C LEU A 488 -23.93 -1.40 10.89
N ALA A 489 -23.96 -2.33 11.83
CA ALA A 489 -22.77 -2.82 12.50
C ALA A 489 -21.83 -3.54 11.51
N GLU A 490 -22.34 -4.42 10.64
CA GLU A 490 -21.54 -5.04 9.58
C GLU A 490 -20.91 -4.00 8.62
N GLN A 491 -21.66 -2.94 8.27
CA GLN A 491 -21.12 -1.83 7.46
C GLN A 491 -20.04 -1.07 8.21
N VAL A 492 -20.20 -0.83 9.52
CA VAL A 492 -19.17 -0.22 10.37
C VAL A 492 -17.92 -1.10 10.39
N ASP A 493 -18.06 -2.40 10.61
CA ASP A 493 -16.93 -3.32 10.67
C ASP A 493 -16.17 -3.37 9.34
N ALA A 494 -16.88 -3.39 8.20
CA ALA A 494 -16.27 -3.31 6.88
C ALA A 494 -15.54 -1.99 6.59
N VAL A 495 -15.95 -0.87 7.20
CA VAL A 495 -15.21 0.41 7.13
C VAL A 495 -13.94 0.35 7.95
N ARG A 496 -13.98 -0.30 9.12
CA ARG A 496 -12.86 -0.36 10.07
C ARG A 496 -11.79 -1.35 9.64
N VAL A 497 -12.20 -2.52 9.16
CA VAL A 497 -11.32 -3.57 8.65
C VAL A 497 -11.95 -4.07 7.35
N LEU A 498 -11.35 -3.69 6.22
CA LEU A 498 -11.81 -4.16 4.91
C LEU A 498 -11.49 -5.67 4.80
N PRO A 499 -12.49 -6.55 4.66
CA PRO A 499 -12.26 -7.99 4.58
C PRO A 499 -11.35 -8.38 3.42
N GLN A 500 -10.31 -9.16 3.73
CA GLN A 500 -9.28 -9.56 2.79
C GLN A 500 -9.21 -11.08 2.73
N LEU A 501 -9.41 -11.66 1.55
CA LEU A 501 -9.09 -13.05 1.31
C LEU A 501 -7.57 -13.20 1.15
N ALA A 502 -6.99 -14.25 1.72
CA ALA A 502 -5.53 -14.42 1.78
C ALA A 502 -5.08 -15.76 1.20
N THR A 503 -3.91 -15.74 0.59
CA THR A 503 -3.18 -16.93 0.16
C THR A 503 -2.39 -17.49 1.35
N PRO A 504 -2.43 -18.82 1.59
CA PRO A 504 -1.76 -19.41 2.75
C PRO A 504 -0.23 -19.37 2.59
N PRO A 505 0.53 -19.21 3.69
CA PRO A 505 2.00 -19.26 3.69
C PRO A 505 2.60 -20.44 2.91
N ARG A 506 2.01 -21.63 3.08
CA ARG A 506 2.45 -22.83 2.39
C ARG A 506 2.48 -22.68 0.86
N GLN A 507 1.45 -22.08 0.26
CA GLN A 507 1.39 -21.84 -1.18
C GLN A 507 2.50 -20.87 -1.63
N LEU A 508 2.77 -19.83 -0.82
CA LEU A 508 3.83 -18.85 -1.08
C LEU A 508 5.21 -19.51 -1.06
N ILE A 509 5.45 -20.42 -0.11
CA ILE A 509 6.71 -21.16 0.04
C ILE A 509 6.89 -22.16 -1.12
N GLU A 510 5.85 -22.94 -1.42
CA GLU A 510 5.88 -23.94 -2.50
C GLU A 510 6.10 -23.30 -3.88
N ALA A 511 5.55 -22.12 -4.12
CA ALA A 511 5.76 -21.38 -5.37
C ALA A 511 7.17 -20.76 -5.52
N GLN A 512 7.97 -20.73 -4.44
CA GLN A 512 9.33 -20.18 -4.41
C GLN A 512 9.44 -18.72 -4.92
N VAL A 513 8.41 -17.91 -4.65
CA VAL A 513 8.41 -16.48 -5.00
C VAL A 513 9.28 -15.67 -4.01
N PHE A 514 9.68 -14.46 -4.39
CA PHE A 514 10.46 -13.54 -3.53
C PHE A 514 11.78 -14.08 -3.00
N GLY A 515 12.46 -14.94 -3.78
CA GLY A 515 13.77 -15.49 -3.44
C GLY A 515 13.65 -16.89 -2.85
N PRO A 516 13.95 -17.94 -3.63
CA PRO A 516 13.82 -19.32 -3.16
C PRO A 516 14.63 -19.60 -1.89
N GLY A 517 13.95 -20.07 -0.85
CA GLY A 517 14.56 -20.48 0.42
C GLY A 517 14.92 -19.35 1.38
N LEU A 518 14.64 -18.08 1.06
CA LEU A 518 14.87 -16.96 1.99
C LEU A 518 13.86 -16.90 3.14
N TYR A 519 12.76 -17.66 3.06
CA TYR A 519 11.78 -17.77 4.12
C TYR A 519 11.18 -19.18 4.18
N SER A 520 10.67 -19.53 5.35
CA SER A 520 10.03 -20.82 5.66
C SER A 520 8.91 -20.59 6.67
N GLU A 521 8.03 -21.56 6.90
CA GLU A 521 7.11 -21.46 8.04
C GLU A 521 7.87 -21.25 9.37
N PRO A 522 7.28 -20.56 10.36
CA PRO A 522 7.87 -20.42 11.68
C PRO A 522 8.20 -21.79 12.28
N ASP A 523 9.44 -21.96 12.73
CA ASP A 523 9.93 -23.24 13.23
C ASP A 523 10.31 -23.10 14.70
N ARG A 524 9.57 -23.79 15.57
CA ARG A 524 9.78 -23.81 17.03
C ARG A 524 10.25 -25.19 17.52
N SER A 525 10.75 -26.05 16.62
CA SER A 525 11.10 -27.45 16.90
C SER A 525 12.28 -27.66 17.86
N THR A 526 13.13 -26.65 18.04
CA THR A 526 14.23 -26.67 19.02
C THR A 526 14.18 -25.43 19.92
N PRO A 527 14.76 -25.47 21.13
CA PRO A 527 14.80 -24.30 22.01
C PRO A 527 15.46 -23.07 21.37
N ALA A 528 16.53 -23.27 20.59
CA ALA A 528 17.23 -22.18 19.91
C ALA A 528 16.36 -21.51 18.84
N LYS A 529 15.65 -22.31 18.03
CA LYS A 529 14.73 -21.79 17.02
C LYS A 529 13.53 -21.09 17.67
N ALA A 530 12.92 -21.71 18.67
CA ALA A 530 11.80 -21.13 19.40
C ALA A 530 12.14 -19.78 20.02
N LYS A 531 13.37 -19.60 20.52
CA LYS A 531 13.83 -18.35 21.10
C LYS A 531 13.95 -17.22 20.06
N ILE A 532 14.44 -17.51 18.85
CA ILE A 532 14.47 -16.53 17.76
C ILE A 532 13.04 -16.12 17.38
N GLU A 533 12.13 -17.08 17.26
CA GLU A 533 10.71 -16.78 16.95
C GLU A 533 10.06 -15.93 18.07
N ASP A 534 10.38 -16.18 19.34
CA ASP A 534 9.93 -15.33 20.47
C ASP A 534 10.48 -13.90 20.38
N HIS A 535 11.73 -13.73 19.94
CA HIS A 535 12.32 -12.41 19.71
C HIS A 535 11.62 -11.66 18.56
N LEU A 536 11.32 -12.36 17.46
CA LEU A 536 10.55 -11.79 16.34
C LEU A 536 9.16 -11.32 16.80
N ASP A 537 8.46 -12.16 17.57
CA ASP A 537 7.14 -11.84 18.14
C ASP A 537 7.21 -10.65 19.12
N PHE A 538 8.24 -10.59 19.96
CA PHE A 538 8.48 -9.48 20.88
C PHE A 538 8.68 -8.16 20.12
N LEU A 539 9.55 -8.16 19.11
CA LEU A 539 9.87 -6.96 18.34
C LEU A 539 8.64 -6.45 17.58
N PHE A 540 7.93 -7.33 16.86
CA PHE A 540 6.70 -6.93 16.17
C PHE A 540 5.67 -6.35 17.13
N THR A 541 5.41 -7.04 18.25
CA THR A 541 4.44 -6.59 19.26
C THR A 541 4.83 -5.22 19.83
N TYR A 542 6.13 -4.98 20.07
CA TYR A 542 6.61 -3.69 20.55
C TYR A 542 6.27 -2.55 19.59
N TYR A 543 6.55 -2.68 18.28
CA TYR A 543 6.22 -1.64 17.30
C TYR A 543 4.70 -1.43 17.13
N LYS A 544 3.94 -2.53 17.08
CA LYS A 544 2.47 -2.46 17.07
C LYS A 544 1.93 -1.66 18.25
N ASP A 545 2.47 -1.90 19.44
CA ASP A 545 2.05 -1.22 20.65
C ASP A 545 2.58 0.23 20.70
N GLN A 546 3.76 0.52 20.16
CA GLN A 546 4.28 1.89 20.06
C GLN A 546 3.42 2.79 19.17
N VAL A 547 2.88 2.30 18.04
CA VAL A 547 1.94 3.08 17.20
C VAL A 547 0.80 3.65 18.04
N GLU A 548 0.17 2.78 18.85
CA GLU A 548 -0.87 3.21 19.78
C GLU A 548 -0.29 4.13 20.86
N MET A 549 0.71 3.69 21.63
CA MET A 549 1.23 4.45 22.79
C MET A 549 1.76 5.84 22.43
N ARG A 550 2.35 6.00 21.24
CA ARG A 550 2.99 7.23 20.77
C ARG A 550 2.10 8.06 19.85
N ARG A 551 0.92 7.55 19.51
CA ARG A 551 -0.04 8.19 18.61
C ARG A 551 0.58 8.50 17.25
N TRP A 552 1.22 7.51 16.64
CA TRP A 552 1.68 7.59 15.25
C TRP A 552 0.49 7.48 14.29
N TYR A 553 -0.36 8.49 14.39
CA TYR A 553 -1.62 8.68 13.70
C TYR A 553 -1.60 10.10 13.13
N GLY A 554 -2.27 10.30 12.01
CA GLY A 554 -2.32 11.58 11.31
C GLY A 554 -2.56 11.37 9.82
N PHE A 555 -3.13 12.38 9.16
CA PHE A 555 -3.42 12.32 7.73
C PHE A 555 -2.17 11.96 6.92
N TRP A 556 -1.03 12.58 7.22
CA TRP A 556 0.25 12.31 6.56
C TRP A 556 1.07 11.23 7.25
N ASP A 557 0.88 10.99 8.56
CA ASP A 557 1.83 10.22 9.36
C ASP A 557 1.44 8.73 9.53
N TYR A 558 0.13 8.43 9.55
CA TYR A 558 -0.32 7.07 9.87
C TYR A 558 0.18 6.05 8.85
N GLY A 559 0.91 5.05 9.36
CA GLY A 559 1.52 3.97 8.62
C GLY A 559 3.03 3.88 8.85
N ASP A 560 3.69 5.00 9.14
CA ASP A 560 5.11 5.01 9.46
C ASP A 560 5.41 4.71 10.95
N ILE A 561 6.69 4.50 11.23
CA ILE A 561 7.27 4.35 12.56
C ILE A 561 8.43 5.34 12.75
N MET A 562 8.90 5.54 13.97
CA MET A 562 10.09 6.37 14.21
C MET A 562 11.38 5.54 14.22
N HIS A 563 12.52 6.19 14.00
CA HIS A 563 13.83 5.58 13.75
C HIS A 563 14.64 5.29 15.03
N SER A 564 14.69 6.21 16.00
CA SER A 564 15.49 6.01 17.22
C SER A 564 14.88 6.57 18.50
N TYR A 565 15.27 5.96 19.63
CA TYR A 565 14.73 6.29 20.96
C TYR A 565 15.64 7.25 21.76
N ASP A 566 15.02 8.12 22.54
CA ASP A 566 15.67 8.94 23.56
C ASP A 566 15.39 8.32 24.95
N PRO A 567 16.39 7.64 25.55
CA PRO A 567 16.20 6.99 26.85
C PRO A 567 16.09 7.98 28.02
N VAL A 568 16.47 9.24 27.83
CA VAL A 568 16.40 10.28 28.87
C VAL A 568 15.01 10.92 28.88
N ARG A 569 14.44 11.18 27.70
CA ARG A 569 13.09 11.74 27.55
C ARG A 569 11.97 10.69 27.54
N HIS A 570 12.31 9.40 27.48
CA HIS A 570 11.37 8.29 27.40
C HIS A 570 10.39 8.45 26.21
N GLN A 571 10.95 8.86 25.08
CA GLN A 571 10.23 9.15 23.84
C GLN A 571 11.12 8.87 22.63
N TRP A 572 10.51 8.52 21.50
CA TRP A 572 11.22 8.49 20.22
C TRP A 572 11.70 9.89 19.85
N ARG A 573 12.80 9.99 19.10
CA ARG A 573 13.46 11.28 18.80
C ARG A 573 12.74 12.06 17.69
N TYR A 574 11.44 12.31 17.89
CA TYR A 574 10.53 12.95 16.95
C TYR A 574 10.96 14.36 16.51
N ASP A 575 11.84 15.01 17.28
CA ASP A 575 12.29 16.38 17.10
C ASP A 575 13.81 16.51 16.84
N VAL A 576 14.50 15.40 16.54
CA VAL A 576 15.95 15.40 16.30
C VAL A 576 16.27 14.84 14.93
N GLY A 577 16.22 15.70 13.92
CA GLY A 577 16.73 15.44 12.57
C GLY A 577 16.37 14.05 12.02
N GLY A 578 17.38 13.30 11.62
CA GLY A 578 17.23 11.94 11.07
C GLY A 578 16.89 10.86 12.08
N TYR A 579 16.48 11.17 13.32
CA TYR A 579 16.06 10.14 14.27
C TYR A 579 14.53 10.04 14.47
N ALA A 580 13.77 10.89 13.77
CA ALA A 580 12.33 10.96 13.84
C ALA A 580 11.65 9.91 12.94
N TRP A 581 10.85 10.26 11.93
CA TRP A 581 10.18 9.30 11.05
C TRP A 581 11.16 8.46 10.26
N ASP A 582 10.91 7.16 10.16
CA ASP A 582 11.87 6.15 9.70
C ASP A 582 11.95 6.01 8.17
N ASN A 583 10.87 6.32 7.44
CA ASN A 583 10.87 6.36 5.97
C ASN A 583 11.58 5.15 5.30
N SER A 584 11.30 3.94 5.76
CA SER A 584 11.87 2.68 5.24
C SER A 584 13.40 2.52 5.40
N GLU A 585 14.07 3.23 6.31
CA GLU A 585 15.51 3.09 6.51
C GLU A 585 15.87 1.68 6.99
N LEU A 586 16.81 1.03 6.30
CA LEU A 586 17.20 -0.37 6.52
C LEU A 586 16.06 -1.41 6.39
N SER A 587 15.02 -1.08 5.63
CA SER A 587 13.99 -2.02 5.16
C SER A 587 13.07 -2.66 6.21
N PRO A 588 12.45 -1.91 7.16
CA PRO A 588 11.38 -2.45 8.00
C PRO A 588 10.22 -3.03 7.16
N ASP A 589 9.94 -2.46 5.98
CA ASP A 589 8.96 -2.99 5.04
C ASP A 589 9.26 -4.46 4.67
N LEU A 590 10.52 -4.79 4.37
CA LEU A 590 10.92 -6.16 4.05
C LEU A 590 10.75 -7.08 5.24
N TRP A 591 11.22 -6.66 6.43
CA TRP A 591 11.07 -7.46 7.64
C TRP A 591 9.61 -7.82 7.89
N LEU A 592 8.70 -6.84 7.82
CA LEU A 592 7.28 -7.05 8.07
C LEU A 592 6.62 -7.93 7.00
N TRP A 593 6.95 -7.73 5.72
CA TRP A 593 6.42 -8.57 4.66
C TRP A 593 6.93 -10.00 4.75
N PHE A 594 8.21 -10.22 5.02
CA PHE A 594 8.75 -11.57 5.26
C PHE A 594 8.13 -12.22 6.51
N ALA A 595 7.89 -11.46 7.57
CA ALA A 595 7.20 -11.97 8.76
C ALA A 595 5.75 -12.40 8.43
N TYR A 596 5.04 -11.65 7.57
CA TYR A 596 3.72 -12.04 7.09
C TYR A 596 3.76 -13.28 6.19
N LEU A 597 4.65 -13.31 5.17
CA LEU A 597 4.74 -14.43 4.22
C LEU A 597 4.92 -15.78 4.90
N ARG A 598 5.65 -15.80 6.03
CA ARG A 598 5.88 -17.01 6.83
C ARG A 598 4.70 -17.38 7.72
N SER A 599 4.09 -16.38 8.36
CA SER A 599 3.13 -16.61 9.46
C SER A 599 1.66 -16.57 9.04
N GLY A 600 1.32 -15.85 7.97
CA GLY A 600 -0.06 -15.60 7.56
C GLY A 600 -0.86 -14.71 8.52
N ARG A 601 -0.20 -14.08 9.50
CA ARG A 601 -0.87 -13.33 10.58
C ARG A 601 -1.51 -12.03 10.11
N ALA A 602 -2.78 -11.83 10.47
CA ALA A 602 -3.55 -10.63 10.15
C ALA A 602 -2.97 -9.33 10.72
N ASP A 603 -2.51 -9.35 11.98
CA ASP A 603 -1.95 -8.17 12.64
C ASP A 603 -0.69 -7.67 11.94
N ILE A 604 0.19 -8.58 11.49
CA ILE A 604 1.37 -8.25 10.69
C ILE A 604 0.96 -7.71 9.32
N PHE A 605 0.00 -8.36 8.63
CA PHE A 605 -0.49 -7.87 7.33
C PHE A 605 -1.02 -6.44 7.41
N ARG A 606 -1.86 -6.13 8.40
CA ARG A 606 -2.45 -4.79 8.53
C ARG A 606 -1.41 -3.73 8.89
N PHE A 607 -0.42 -4.10 9.69
CA PHE A 607 0.70 -3.22 10.00
C PHE A 607 1.55 -2.94 8.75
N ALA A 608 1.89 -3.97 7.97
CA ALA A 608 2.64 -3.86 6.73
C ALA A 608 1.85 -3.15 5.61
N GLU A 609 0.53 -3.33 5.55
CA GLU A 609 -0.38 -2.61 4.65
C GLU A 609 -0.34 -1.10 4.95
N ALA A 610 -0.47 -0.72 6.23
CA ALA A 610 -0.42 0.68 6.64
C ALA A 610 0.93 1.32 6.29
N MET A 611 2.04 0.61 6.56
CA MET A 611 3.39 1.05 6.18
C MET A 611 3.53 1.20 4.67
N THR A 612 3.10 0.22 3.89
CA THR A 612 3.16 0.28 2.41
C THR A 612 2.36 1.46 1.85
N ARG A 613 1.17 1.73 2.41
CA ARG A 613 0.31 2.87 2.05
C ARG A 613 0.84 4.23 2.51
N HIS A 614 1.83 4.24 3.39
CA HIS A 614 2.56 5.43 3.81
C HIS A 614 3.83 5.61 2.99
N THR A 615 4.77 4.67 3.11
CA THR A 615 6.14 4.80 2.62
C THR A 615 6.20 4.85 1.09
N GLY A 616 5.26 4.19 0.39
CA GLY A 616 5.16 4.25 -1.07
C GLY A 616 4.47 5.51 -1.60
N GLU A 617 3.85 6.31 -0.73
CA GLU A 617 2.99 7.45 -1.10
C GLU A 617 3.58 8.77 -0.59
N VAL A 618 3.75 8.90 0.73
CA VAL A 618 4.14 10.13 1.44
C VAL A 618 5.65 10.35 1.34
N ASP A 619 6.44 9.29 1.50
CA ASP A 619 7.91 9.38 1.57
C ASP A 619 8.56 9.36 0.17
N VAL A 620 7.75 9.32 -0.89
CA VAL A 620 8.18 9.26 -2.30
C VAL A 620 7.57 10.41 -3.09
N TYR A 621 8.35 10.97 -4.02
CA TYR A 621 7.88 11.98 -4.94
C TYR A 621 7.26 11.35 -6.20
N HIS A 622 6.08 11.85 -6.58
CA HIS A 622 5.31 11.41 -7.76
C HIS A 622 5.22 12.48 -8.85
N LEU A 623 5.75 13.68 -8.59
CA LEU A 623 5.79 14.81 -9.51
C LEU A 623 7.14 15.53 -9.40
N GLY A 624 7.41 16.41 -10.39
CA GLY A 624 8.60 17.25 -10.39
C GLY A 624 9.87 16.47 -10.74
N GLN A 625 11.01 17.17 -10.61
CA GLN A 625 12.32 16.64 -11.00
C GLN A 625 12.80 15.43 -10.17
N TRP A 626 12.24 15.23 -8.97
CA TRP A 626 12.60 14.12 -8.08
C TRP A 626 11.57 12.98 -8.12
N ALA A 627 10.61 13.00 -9.06
CA ALA A 627 9.66 11.91 -9.19
C ALA A 627 10.39 10.56 -9.35
N GLY A 628 10.03 9.58 -8.51
CA GLY A 628 10.71 8.29 -8.42
C GLY A 628 11.84 8.22 -7.39
N LEU A 629 12.12 9.29 -6.65
CA LEU A 629 12.98 9.28 -5.46
C LEU A 629 12.16 9.38 -4.18
N GLY A 630 12.67 8.76 -3.12
CA GLY A 630 12.12 8.92 -1.77
C GLY A 630 13.04 9.74 -0.88
N THR A 631 12.51 10.26 0.22
CA THR A 631 13.26 11.08 1.17
C THR A 631 13.74 10.23 2.34
N ARG A 632 15.03 10.33 2.66
CA ARG A 632 15.60 9.74 3.87
C ARG A 632 14.84 10.18 5.13
N HIS A 633 14.82 9.31 6.14
CA HIS A 633 14.26 9.50 7.47
C HIS A 633 14.55 10.88 8.09
N GLY A 634 13.56 11.49 8.76
CA GLY A 634 13.62 12.90 9.19
C GLY A 634 12.43 13.35 10.04
N VAL A 635 12.49 14.59 10.56
CA VAL A 635 11.42 15.20 11.40
C VAL A 635 10.10 15.32 10.65
N GLN A 636 10.18 15.67 9.36
CA GLN A 636 9.06 15.58 8.43
C GLN A 636 9.41 14.52 7.38
N HIS A 637 8.42 13.82 6.85
CA HIS A 637 8.59 12.76 5.84
C HIS A 637 9.34 13.20 4.57
N TYR A 638 9.42 14.51 4.33
CA TYR A 638 10.09 15.13 3.18
C TYR A 638 11.22 16.09 3.59
N ALA A 639 11.68 16.03 4.84
CA ALA A 639 12.64 16.99 5.41
C ALA A 639 14.06 16.88 4.83
N ASP A 640 14.62 15.67 4.86
CA ASP A 640 16.03 15.42 4.57
C ASP A 640 16.37 15.64 3.08
N SER A 641 17.58 16.08 2.76
CA SER A 641 18.02 16.37 1.38
C SER A 641 18.55 15.16 0.62
N ALA A 642 18.73 14.01 1.27
CA ALA A 642 19.05 12.75 0.63
C ALA A 642 17.78 12.18 -0.03
N LYS A 643 17.51 12.64 -1.26
CA LYS A 643 16.48 12.07 -2.14
C LYS A 643 17.09 10.89 -2.91
N GLN A 644 16.67 9.66 -2.62
CA GLN A 644 17.38 8.45 -3.07
C GLN A 644 16.43 7.32 -3.50
N GLN A 645 16.95 6.44 -4.36
CA GLN A 645 16.25 5.24 -4.83
C GLN A 645 15.97 4.24 -3.72
N ARG A 646 16.82 4.19 -2.68
CA ARG A 646 16.71 3.22 -1.59
C ARG A 646 15.41 3.32 -0.79
N ILE A 647 14.77 4.50 -0.76
CA ILE A 647 13.48 4.73 -0.09
C ILE A 647 12.31 4.44 -1.04
N ALA A 648 12.38 4.94 -2.28
CA ALA A 648 11.38 4.66 -3.33
C ALA A 648 11.45 3.23 -3.90
N ASN A 649 12.27 2.37 -3.29
CA ASN A 649 12.54 1.02 -3.72
C ASN A 649 11.23 0.22 -3.91
N THR A 650 11.01 -0.26 -5.14
CA THR A 650 9.77 -0.97 -5.46
C THR A 650 9.66 -2.30 -4.74
N THR A 651 10.76 -2.89 -4.25
CA THR A 651 10.74 -4.18 -3.54
C THR A 651 9.78 -4.13 -2.35
N TYR A 652 9.74 -3.01 -1.62
CA TYR A 652 8.89 -2.82 -0.45
C TYR A 652 7.39 -2.89 -0.75
N ARG A 653 7.01 -2.65 -2.02
CA ARG A 653 5.62 -2.59 -2.49
C ARG A 653 5.17 -3.86 -3.20
N ARG A 654 6.11 -4.67 -3.69
CA ARG A 654 5.84 -5.92 -4.46
C ARG A 654 4.97 -6.88 -3.68
N TYR A 655 5.22 -7.07 -2.39
CA TYR A 655 4.49 -8.01 -1.55
C TYR A 655 3.01 -7.66 -1.48
N TYR A 656 2.67 -6.44 -1.07
CA TYR A 656 1.29 -5.97 -1.03
C TYR A 656 0.61 -6.08 -2.39
N TYR A 657 1.26 -5.63 -3.45
CA TYR A 657 0.70 -5.71 -4.81
C TYR A 657 0.39 -7.15 -5.22
N PHE A 658 1.34 -8.06 -5.08
CA PHE A 658 1.13 -9.44 -5.52
C PHE A 658 0.15 -10.21 -4.64
N LEU A 659 0.00 -9.85 -3.37
CA LEU A 659 -0.99 -10.46 -2.47
C LEU A 659 -2.42 -9.93 -2.69
N THR A 660 -2.58 -8.68 -3.14
CA THR A 660 -3.89 -7.99 -3.19
C THR A 660 -4.36 -7.56 -4.57
N ALA A 661 -3.45 -7.56 -5.55
CA ALA A 661 -3.62 -6.99 -6.89
C ALA A 661 -4.05 -5.51 -6.90
N ASP A 662 -3.60 -4.72 -5.93
CA ASP A 662 -3.94 -3.30 -5.80
C ASP A 662 -3.39 -2.44 -6.96
N GLU A 663 -4.28 -1.86 -7.75
CA GLU A 663 -3.90 -1.10 -8.94
C GLU A 663 -3.15 0.20 -8.61
N ARG A 664 -3.42 0.84 -7.45
CA ARG A 664 -2.68 2.04 -7.04
C ARG A 664 -1.23 1.70 -6.75
N VAL A 665 -0.93 0.65 -6.00
CA VAL A 665 0.45 0.19 -5.80
C VAL A 665 1.07 -0.28 -7.12
N GLY A 666 0.27 -0.84 -8.03
CA GLY A 666 0.67 -1.12 -9.40
C GLY A 666 1.16 0.13 -10.16
N ASP A 667 0.49 1.28 -10.02
CA ASP A 667 0.93 2.56 -10.58
C ASP A 667 2.23 3.04 -9.96
N LEU A 668 2.36 2.95 -8.62
CA LEU A 668 3.56 3.36 -7.89
C LEU A 668 4.80 2.64 -8.42
N MET A 669 4.72 1.32 -8.51
CA MET A 669 5.84 0.52 -9.04
C MET A 669 6.14 0.83 -10.51
N HIS A 670 5.12 1.11 -11.33
CA HIS A 670 5.32 1.48 -12.72
C HIS A 670 5.98 2.86 -12.88
N ALA A 671 5.64 3.81 -12.01
CA ALA A 671 6.22 5.16 -12.03
C ALA A 671 7.74 5.16 -11.82
N ASN A 672 8.27 4.18 -11.08
CA ASN A 672 9.70 4.05 -10.80
C ASN A 672 10.52 3.39 -11.93
N VAL A 673 9.91 2.90 -13.01
CA VAL A 673 10.66 2.20 -14.09
C VAL A 673 11.71 3.09 -14.76
N ASP A 674 11.43 4.40 -14.84
CA ASP A 674 12.33 5.41 -15.41
C ASP A 674 12.99 6.28 -14.33
N SER A 675 13.02 5.84 -13.06
CA SER A 675 13.60 6.63 -11.98
C SER A 675 15.12 6.79 -12.11
N ASP A 676 15.78 6.03 -12.99
CA ASP A 676 17.18 6.23 -13.34
C ASP A 676 17.46 7.58 -14.03
N GLU A 677 16.45 8.20 -14.64
CA GLU A 677 16.58 9.56 -15.20
C GLU A 677 16.85 10.61 -14.12
N THR A 678 16.53 10.33 -12.85
CA THR A 678 16.74 11.27 -11.74
C THR A 678 18.24 11.55 -11.47
N PHE A 679 19.14 10.66 -11.90
CA PHE A 679 20.58 10.87 -11.82
C PHE A 679 21.08 11.97 -12.77
N LEU A 680 20.26 12.41 -13.74
CA LEU A 680 20.55 13.59 -14.57
C LEU A 680 20.41 14.91 -13.79
N VAL A 681 19.59 14.92 -12.75
CA VAL A 681 19.25 16.13 -12.00
C VAL A 681 19.78 16.13 -10.58
N LEU A 682 20.07 14.96 -10.01
CA LEU A 682 20.57 14.84 -8.65
C LEU A 682 21.63 13.75 -8.52
N ASP A 683 22.80 14.15 -8.02
CA ASP A 683 23.84 13.23 -7.54
C ASP A 683 23.61 12.95 -6.04
N PRO A 684 23.33 11.69 -5.64
CA PRO A 684 23.06 11.35 -4.24
C PRO A 684 24.29 11.51 -3.34
N ILE A 685 25.50 11.58 -3.89
CA ILE A 685 26.75 11.74 -3.12
C ILE A 685 27.40 13.13 -3.29
N ARG A 686 26.67 14.12 -3.85
CA ARG A 686 27.19 15.47 -4.17
C ARG A 686 27.94 16.20 -3.05
N LYS A 687 27.61 15.91 -1.79
CA LYS A 687 28.22 16.56 -0.60
C LYS A 687 29.51 15.88 -0.13
N ILE A 688 29.68 14.60 -0.46
CA ILE A 688 30.84 13.78 -0.03
C ILE A 688 31.74 13.39 -1.19
N ARG A 689 31.38 13.75 -2.41
CA ARG A 689 32.18 13.52 -3.61
C ARG A 689 33.47 14.34 -3.53
N THR A 690 34.59 13.72 -3.88
CA THR A 690 35.92 14.38 -3.84
C THR A 690 36.37 14.92 -5.20
N GLU A 691 35.79 14.40 -6.26
CA GLU A 691 36.10 14.69 -7.64
C GLU A 691 35.01 15.56 -8.30
N PRO A 692 35.36 16.42 -9.28
CA PRO A 692 34.36 17.14 -10.05
C PRO A 692 33.46 16.15 -10.81
N TYR A 693 32.15 16.31 -10.67
CA TYR A 693 31.17 15.51 -11.39
C TYR A 693 30.06 16.40 -11.93
N THR A 694 29.70 16.17 -13.18
CA THR A 694 28.54 16.75 -13.84
C THR A 694 27.80 15.59 -14.47
N PRO A 695 26.49 15.43 -14.21
CA PRO A 695 25.72 14.34 -14.80
C PRO A 695 25.87 14.31 -16.32
N ASP A 696 26.34 13.17 -16.83
CA ASP A 696 26.39 12.85 -18.26
C ASP A 696 25.45 11.69 -18.52
N ARG A 697 24.53 11.85 -19.46
CA ARG A 697 23.57 10.82 -19.88
C ARG A 697 24.22 9.48 -20.23
N HIS A 698 25.46 9.50 -20.71
CA HIS A 698 26.21 8.31 -21.11
C HIS A 698 27.19 7.81 -20.04
N ALA A 699 27.26 8.47 -18.87
CA ALA A 699 28.20 8.15 -17.80
C ALA A 699 27.69 8.60 -16.41
N LEU A 700 26.48 8.19 -16.04
CA LEU A 700 25.87 8.48 -14.73
C LEU A 700 26.52 7.66 -13.62
N SER A 701 27.04 8.31 -12.58
CA SER A 701 27.59 7.65 -11.39
C SER A 701 26.47 7.02 -10.57
N ILE A 702 26.38 5.68 -10.57
CA ILE A 702 25.36 4.93 -9.80
C ILE A 702 26.05 3.91 -8.90
N GLY A 703 25.63 3.83 -7.63
CA GLY A 703 26.13 2.82 -6.68
C GLY A 703 25.51 1.43 -6.93
N PHE A 704 26.30 0.36 -6.82
CA PHE A 704 25.83 -1.02 -7.01
C PHE A 704 25.03 -1.59 -5.83
N GLY A 705 24.93 -0.82 -4.74
CA GLY A 705 24.14 -1.15 -3.56
C GLY A 705 22.81 -0.41 -3.53
N THR A 706 22.77 0.69 -2.78
CA THR A 706 21.56 1.48 -2.48
C THR A 706 20.81 1.98 -3.71
N ASP A 707 21.53 2.37 -4.76
CA ASP A 707 20.91 2.94 -5.95
C ASP A 707 20.44 1.83 -6.91
N TRP A 708 21.36 0.95 -7.30
CA TRP A 708 21.05 -0.13 -8.23
C TRP A 708 20.00 -1.09 -7.69
N SER A 709 19.93 -1.37 -6.38
CA SER A 709 18.88 -2.22 -5.81
C SER A 709 17.48 -1.63 -6.04
N GLY A 710 17.30 -0.32 -5.86
CA GLY A 710 16.03 0.36 -6.15
C GLY A 710 15.68 0.32 -7.64
N LEU A 711 16.66 0.58 -8.51
CA LEU A 711 16.46 0.58 -9.97
C LEU A 711 16.15 -0.82 -10.52
N VAL A 712 16.95 -1.81 -10.17
CA VAL A 712 16.77 -3.19 -10.65
C VAL A 712 15.48 -3.80 -10.13
N SER A 713 15.04 -3.41 -8.93
CA SER A 713 13.72 -3.81 -8.42
C SER A 713 12.59 -3.33 -9.32
N ALA A 714 12.62 -2.07 -9.74
CA ALA A 714 11.58 -1.50 -10.58
C ALA A 714 11.56 -2.20 -11.94
N TRP A 715 12.74 -2.45 -12.51
CA TRP A 715 12.86 -3.13 -13.79
C TRP A 715 12.46 -4.61 -13.72
N LEU A 716 12.88 -5.33 -12.69
CA LEU A 716 12.47 -6.72 -12.48
C LEU A 716 10.95 -6.81 -12.33
N THR A 717 10.36 -5.93 -11.52
CA THR A 717 8.92 -5.89 -11.29
C THR A 717 8.13 -5.62 -12.58
N GLU A 718 8.56 -4.64 -13.37
CA GLU A 718 7.92 -4.33 -14.66
C GLU A 718 8.08 -5.48 -15.67
N TRP A 719 9.24 -6.15 -15.68
CA TRP A 719 9.47 -7.35 -16.49
C TRP A 719 8.52 -8.48 -16.07
N GLU A 720 8.43 -8.81 -14.79
CA GLU A 720 7.54 -9.85 -14.28
C GLU A 720 6.08 -9.57 -14.60
N ARG A 721 5.64 -8.32 -14.44
CA ARG A 721 4.26 -7.90 -14.71
C ARG A 721 3.92 -7.84 -16.21
N LYS A 722 4.93 -7.92 -17.09
CA LYS A 722 4.82 -7.59 -18.53
C LYS A 722 4.10 -6.24 -18.75
N GLY A 723 4.43 -5.25 -17.92
CA GLY A 723 3.89 -3.90 -18.02
C GLY A 723 4.32 -3.19 -19.32
N PRO A 724 3.79 -2.00 -19.64
CA PRO A 724 4.07 -1.32 -20.91
C PRO A 724 5.55 -1.12 -21.25
N LYS A 725 6.45 -1.11 -20.26
CA LYS A 725 7.89 -0.89 -20.42
C LYS A 725 8.73 -2.15 -20.21
N TRP A 726 8.11 -3.34 -20.18
CA TRP A 726 8.76 -4.59 -19.76
C TRP A 726 9.98 -4.98 -20.61
N GLU A 727 10.00 -4.69 -21.91
CA GLU A 727 11.14 -5.02 -22.79
C GLU A 727 12.38 -4.18 -22.44
N LYS A 728 12.18 -2.87 -22.24
CA LYS A 728 13.22 -1.94 -21.77
C LYS A 728 13.72 -2.36 -20.39
N ALA A 729 12.80 -2.65 -19.48
CA ALA A 729 13.09 -3.09 -18.13
C ALA A 729 13.91 -4.39 -18.12
N ARG A 730 13.47 -5.42 -18.86
CA ARG A 730 14.21 -6.67 -19.04
C ARG A 730 15.62 -6.44 -19.60
N ALA A 731 15.76 -5.60 -20.63
CA ALA A 731 17.07 -5.29 -21.21
C ALA A 731 18.01 -4.66 -20.17
N ARG A 732 17.50 -3.74 -19.33
CA ARG A 732 18.26 -3.10 -18.24
C ARG A 732 18.65 -4.08 -17.14
N VAL A 733 17.75 -4.96 -16.71
CA VAL A 733 18.11 -6.03 -15.75
C VAL A 733 19.28 -6.85 -16.28
N LEU A 734 19.14 -7.40 -17.49
CA LEU A 734 20.16 -8.29 -18.05
C LEU A 734 21.51 -7.58 -18.29
N SER A 735 21.48 -6.38 -18.86
CA SER A 735 22.69 -5.63 -19.18
C SER A 735 23.43 -5.09 -17.96
N THR A 736 22.70 -4.66 -16.92
CA THR A 736 23.33 -4.26 -15.65
C THR A 736 23.90 -5.44 -14.88
N MET A 737 23.21 -6.58 -14.83
CA MET A 737 23.79 -7.82 -14.27
C MET A 737 25.09 -8.20 -14.99
N GLU A 738 25.08 -8.21 -16.33
CA GLU A 738 26.24 -8.54 -17.15
C GLU A 738 27.42 -7.58 -16.85
N THR A 739 27.15 -6.28 -16.83
CA THR A 739 28.20 -5.26 -16.70
C THR A 739 28.69 -5.05 -15.26
N ILE A 740 27.88 -5.38 -14.24
CA ILE A 740 28.36 -5.48 -12.84
C ILE A 740 29.28 -6.70 -12.71
N ALA A 741 28.87 -7.85 -13.25
CA ALA A 741 29.69 -9.06 -13.22
C ALA A 741 31.04 -8.90 -13.93
N ALA A 742 31.08 -8.05 -14.97
CA ALA A 742 32.29 -7.74 -15.73
C ALA A 742 33.23 -6.75 -15.04
N GLN A 743 32.83 -6.09 -13.94
CA GLN A 743 33.72 -5.19 -13.21
C GLN A 743 34.91 -5.97 -12.63
N PRO A 744 36.12 -5.38 -12.57
CA PRO A 744 37.30 -6.08 -12.05
C PRO A 744 37.12 -6.67 -10.66
N ASN A 745 36.33 -5.99 -9.81
CA ASN A 745 35.97 -6.44 -8.46
C ASN A 745 34.46 -6.70 -8.27
N GLY A 746 33.67 -6.88 -9.34
CA GLY A 746 32.23 -7.12 -9.24
C GLY A 746 31.50 -6.07 -8.39
N PHE A 747 30.66 -6.51 -7.43
CA PHE A 747 29.99 -5.62 -6.48
C PHE A 747 30.94 -4.85 -5.55
N VAL A 748 32.15 -5.37 -5.27
CA VAL A 748 33.16 -4.69 -4.44
C VAL A 748 33.73 -3.45 -5.13
N GLN A 749 33.56 -3.33 -6.46
CA GLN A 749 33.85 -2.10 -7.19
C GLN A 749 33.03 -0.90 -6.69
N GLY A 750 31.84 -1.15 -6.13
CA GLY A 750 31.03 -0.17 -5.39
C GLY A 750 30.16 0.75 -6.25
N THR A 751 30.68 1.26 -7.35
CA THR A 751 29.98 2.16 -8.27
C THR A 751 30.42 1.94 -9.72
N GLY A 752 29.59 2.36 -10.67
CA GLY A 752 29.90 2.36 -12.10
C GLY A 752 29.32 3.57 -12.82
N LEU A 753 29.87 3.86 -13.99
CA LEU A 753 29.34 4.88 -14.92
C LEU A 753 28.30 4.23 -15.82
N TYR A 754 27.04 4.59 -15.64
CA TYR A 754 25.86 4.06 -16.31
C TYR A 754 25.48 4.89 -17.53
N ASP A 755 25.34 4.25 -18.68
CA ASP A 755 24.77 4.86 -19.87
C ASP A 755 23.25 4.65 -19.88
N LEU A 756 22.51 5.75 -19.79
CA LEU A 756 21.05 5.78 -19.65
C LEU A 756 20.30 5.21 -20.87
N ASP A 757 20.91 5.33 -22.05
CA ASP A 757 20.31 4.92 -23.33
C ASP A 757 20.51 3.43 -23.61
N THR A 758 21.66 2.89 -23.22
CA THR A 758 22.00 1.47 -23.43
C THR A 758 21.67 0.58 -22.23
N GLY A 759 21.53 1.17 -21.03
CA GLY A 759 21.33 0.43 -19.79
C GLY A 759 22.58 -0.28 -19.28
N ARG A 760 23.78 0.13 -19.74
CA ARG A 760 25.04 -0.57 -19.45
C ARG A 760 25.94 0.26 -18.55
N PHE A 761 26.67 -0.42 -17.65
CA PHE A 761 27.80 0.18 -16.96
C PHE A 761 29.06 0.06 -17.83
N ALA A 762 29.85 1.14 -17.89
CA ALA A 762 31.22 1.07 -18.36
C ALA A 762 32.04 0.15 -17.44
N VAL A 763 32.83 -0.75 -18.02
CA VAL A 763 33.73 -1.62 -17.25
C VAL A 763 34.96 -0.81 -16.84
N ALA A 764 35.22 -0.72 -15.54
CA ALA A 764 36.38 -0.01 -15.03
C ALA A 764 37.69 -0.63 -15.54
N ALA A 765 38.67 0.21 -15.88
CA ALA A 765 39.99 -0.25 -16.31
C ALA A 765 40.81 -0.85 -15.17
N GLU A 766 40.60 -0.38 -13.94
CA GLU A 766 41.36 -0.77 -12.76
C GLU A 766 40.43 -1.24 -11.62
N PRO A 767 40.85 -2.23 -10.82
CA PRO A 767 40.09 -2.68 -9.66
C PRO A 767 40.06 -1.63 -8.55
N VAL A 768 38.86 -1.39 -8.00
CA VAL A 768 38.64 -0.50 -6.85
C VAL A 768 37.90 -1.26 -5.76
N VAL A 769 38.15 -0.88 -4.49
CA VAL A 769 37.37 -1.35 -3.34
C VAL A 769 36.51 -0.19 -2.84
N GLY A 770 35.20 -0.27 -3.08
CA GLY A 770 34.19 0.73 -2.73
C GLY A 770 33.01 0.11 -1.98
N VAL A 771 33.25 -0.45 -0.80
CA VAL A 771 32.22 -1.16 -0.03
C VAL A 771 31.61 -0.24 1.02
N SER A 772 30.28 -0.24 1.10
CA SER A 772 29.50 0.44 2.14
C SER A 772 28.67 -0.60 2.92
N HIS A 773 28.53 -0.39 4.22
CA HIS A 773 27.62 -1.20 5.05
C HIS A 773 26.15 -1.00 4.65
N LEU A 774 25.81 0.06 3.91
CA LEU A 774 24.46 0.30 3.41
C LEU A 774 24.13 -0.52 2.15
N SER A 775 25.12 -1.05 1.43
CA SER A 775 24.91 -1.58 0.09
C SER A 775 23.94 -2.76 0.04
N ALA A 776 23.96 -3.64 1.05
CA ALA A 776 23.16 -4.87 1.02
C ALA A 776 21.83 -4.79 1.80
N VAL A 777 21.58 -3.70 2.54
CA VAL A 777 20.50 -3.62 3.55
C VAL A 777 19.23 -2.91 3.07
N PHE A 778 19.17 -2.53 1.79
CA PHE A 778 17.99 -1.98 1.12
C PHE A 778 17.47 -2.93 0.03
N GLY A 779 17.29 -4.21 0.38
CA GLY A 779 16.72 -5.24 -0.51
C GLY A 779 17.65 -5.86 -1.55
N LEU A 780 18.93 -5.49 -1.59
CA LEU A 780 19.88 -6.01 -2.59
C LEU A 780 20.01 -7.53 -2.49
N ASN A 781 20.05 -8.10 -1.28
CA ASN A 781 20.26 -9.54 -1.12
C ASN A 781 19.08 -10.36 -1.62
N GLU A 782 17.87 -9.93 -1.28
CA GLU A 782 16.61 -10.51 -1.73
C GLU A 782 16.51 -10.45 -3.25
N LEU A 783 16.81 -9.28 -3.83
CA LEU A 783 16.80 -9.09 -5.29
C LEU A 783 17.87 -9.93 -6.00
N CYS A 784 19.10 -9.98 -5.49
CA CYS A 784 20.16 -10.80 -6.09
C CYS A 784 19.80 -12.30 -6.02
N ALA A 785 19.21 -12.76 -4.92
CA ALA A 785 18.73 -14.13 -4.80
C ALA A 785 17.64 -14.45 -5.82
N GLU A 786 16.67 -13.55 -6.02
CA GLU A 786 15.67 -13.67 -7.08
C GLU A 786 16.32 -13.68 -8.48
N LEU A 787 17.20 -12.71 -8.78
CA LEU A 787 17.83 -12.60 -10.09
C LEU A 787 18.66 -13.84 -10.44
N ILE A 788 19.40 -14.40 -9.48
CA ILE A 788 20.19 -15.63 -9.67
C ILE A 788 19.30 -16.84 -9.95
N ASP A 789 18.11 -16.91 -9.36
CA ASP A 789 17.13 -17.97 -9.64
C ASP A 789 16.43 -17.78 -10.99
N LEU A 790 16.18 -16.54 -11.38
CA LEU A 790 15.42 -16.18 -12.58
C LEU A 790 16.27 -16.16 -13.86
N VAL A 791 17.56 -15.85 -13.76
CA VAL A 791 18.44 -15.60 -14.91
C VAL A 791 19.69 -16.47 -14.82
N ASP A 792 19.91 -17.30 -15.84
CA ASP A 792 21.14 -18.08 -15.99
C ASP A 792 22.30 -17.18 -16.41
N MET A 793 22.99 -16.60 -15.42
CA MET A 793 24.18 -15.77 -15.59
C MET A 793 25.25 -16.13 -14.56
N PRO A 794 26.05 -17.19 -14.80
CA PRO A 794 27.02 -17.69 -13.83
C PRO A 794 28.04 -16.63 -13.36
N ALA A 795 28.49 -15.74 -14.25
CA ALA A 795 29.43 -14.68 -13.89
C ALA A 795 28.86 -13.70 -12.85
N PHE A 796 27.57 -13.36 -12.96
CA PHE A 796 26.89 -12.51 -11.98
C PHE A 796 26.70 -13.25 -10.65
N LYS A 797 26.31 -14.52 -10.70
CA LYS A 797 26.21 -15.38 -9.51
C LYS A 797 27.54 -15.41 -8.76
N GLU A 798 28.65 -15.68 -9.45
CA GLU A 798 29.98 -15.70 -8.82
C GLU A 798 30.37 -14.34 -8.24
N ALA A 799 30.15 -13.24 -8.97
CA ALA A 799 30.44 -11.89 -8.48
C ALA A 799 29.66 -11.53 -7.20
N TYR A 800 28.39 -11.94 -7.11
CA TYR A 800 27.58 -11.73 -5.92
C TYR A 800 28.01 -12.64 -4.75
N LEU A 801 28.27 -13.93 -5.02
CA LEU A 801 28.75 -14.86 -3.99
C LEU A 801 30.13 -14.47 -3.45
N ASP A 802 30.99 -13.87 -4.28
CA ASP A 802 32.27 -13.29 -3.84
C ASP A 802 32.03 -12.12 -2.87
N TYR A 803 31.10 -11.20 -3.18
CA TYR A 803 30.71 -10.14 -2.25
C TYR A 803 30.19 -10.70 -0.92
N CYS A 804 29.27 -11.68 -0.96
CA CYS A 804 28.74 -12.33 0.24
C CYS A 804 29.84 -13.00 1.08
N ARG A 805 30.76 -13.74 0.44
CA ARG A 805 31.86 -14.44 1.13
C ARG A 805 32.82 -13.47 1.81
N TYR A 806 33.06 -12.28 1.24
CA TYR A 806 34.12 -11.40 1.74
C TYR A 806 33.62 -10.23 2.59
N PHE A 807 32.32 -9.91 2.59
CA PHE A 807 31.80 -8.81 3.42
C PHE A 807 32.11 -9.04 4.92
N ASN A 808 31.77 -10.22 5.45
CA ASN A 808 32.00 -10.59 6.85
C ASN A 808 33.36 -11.26 7.11
N ALA A 809 34.21 -11.39 6.07
CA ALA A 809 35.53 -11.97 6.20
C ALA A 809 36.48 -11.05 6.99
N THR A 810 37.60 -11.60 7.46
CA THR A 810 38.63 -10.81 8.13
C THR A 810 39.28 -9.83 7.16
N LYS A 811 39.81 -8.71 7.68
CA LYS A 811 40.58 -7.74 6.87
C LYS A 811 41.75 -8.40 6.12
N THR A 812 42.35 -9.43 6.69
CA THR A 812 43.42 -10.21 6.05
C THR A 812 42.92 -10.97 4.83
N GLU A 813 41.78 -11.66 4.95
CA GLU A 813 41.15 -12.39 3.83
C GLU A 813 40.69 -11.43 2.73
N GLN A 814 40.12 -10.28 3.10
CA GLN A 814 39.75 -9.23 2.15
C GLN A 814 40.97 -8.69 1.40
N ALA A 815 42.04 -8.34 2.12
CA ALA A 815 43.28 -7.85 1.50
C ALA A 815 43.94 -8.90 0.60
N ALA A 816 43.88 -10.18 0.98
CA ALA A 816 44.38 -11.26 0.15
C ALA A 816 43.58 -11.42 -1.17
N ARG A 817 42.27 -11.14 -1.15
CA ARG A 817 41.39 -11.24 -2.32
C ARG A 817 41.39 -9.99 -3.21
N TYR A 818 41.43 -8.80 -2.62
CA TYR A 818 41.19 -7.52 -3.32
C TYR A 818 42.38 -6.55 -3.28
N GLY A 819 43.53 -6.96 -2.73
CA GLY A 819 44.72 -6.12 -2.58
C GLY A 819 44.65 -5.10 -1.43
N THR A 820 43.46 -4.85 -0.88
CA THR A 820 43.21 -4.06 0.33
C THR A 820 41.96 -4.57 1.06
N ASN A 821 41.71 -4.09 2.28
CA ASN A 821 40.52 -4.43 3.06
C ASN A 821 39.39 -3.41 2.88
N PHE A 822 38.19 -3.76 3.35
CA PHE A 822 36.98 -2.96 3.17
C PHE A 822 36.85 -1.80 4.18
N GLY A 823 37.94 -1.38 4.81
CA GLY A 823 37.92 -0.31 5.80
C GLY A 823 37.23 -0.72 7.09
N THR A 824 36.33 0.12 7.60
CA THR A 824 35.54 -0.15 8.81
C THR A 824 34.07 -0.30 8.41
N LEU A 825 33.55 -1.52 8.54
CA LEU A 825 32.17 -1.86 8.26
C LEU A 825 31.38 -2.03 9.57
N LEU A 826 30.06 -2.02 9.45
CA LEU A 826 29.07 -2.18 10.51
C LEU A 826 27.94 -3.11 10.03
N LEU A 827 26.95 -3.37 10.89
CA LEU A 827 25.72 -4.10 10.60
C LEU A 827 25.98 -5.60 10.31
N PHE A 828 26.97 -6.18 10.97
CA PHE A 828 27.40 -7.56 10.78
C PHE A 828 26.30 -8.57 11.08
N GLN A 829 25.42 -8.31 12.05
CA GLN A 829 24.24 -9.14 12.34
C GLN A 829 23.30 -9.17 11.13
N GLY A 830 22.95 -8.01 10.57
CA GLY A 830 22.13 -7.92 9.36
C GLY A 830 22.80 -8.58 8.15
N HIS A 831 24.13 -8.48 8.01
CA HIS A 831 24.87 -9.10 6.92
C HIS A 831 25.15 -10.60 7.11
N SER A 832 24.80 -11.19 8.26
CA SER A 832 24.92 -12.64 8.47
C SER A 832 24.13 -13.46 7.44
N ARG A 833 23.04 -12.89 6.90
CA ARG A 833 22.25 -13.49 5.82
C ARG A 833 22.99 -13.61 4.49
N LEU A 834 24.01 -12.77 4.24
CA LEU A 834 24.90 -12.93 3.09
C LEU A 834 25.75 -14.21 3.23
N ASP A 835 26.30 -14.44 4.43
CA ASP A 835 27.04 -15.66 4.74
C ASP A 835 26.12 -16.89 4.61
N ALA A 836 24.88 -16.79 5.10
CA ALA A 836 23.91 -17.87 5.02
C ALA A 836 23.53 -18.23 3.57
N TYR A 837 23.22 -17.22 2.76
CA TYR A 837 22.92 -17.42 1.35
C TYR A 837 24.12 -18.06 0.61
N ALA A 838 25.32 -17.52 0.80
CA ALA A 838 26.53 -18.09 0.20
C ALA A 838 26.79 -19.52 0.68
N ALA A 839 26.63 -19.82 1.96
CA ALA A 839 26.83 -21.16 2.53
C ALA A 839 25.92 -22.22 1.90
N VAL A 840 24.66 -21.88 1.61
CA VAL A 840 23.72 -22.78 0.90
C VAL A 840 24.11 -22.92 -0.56
N GLN A 841 24.44 -21.82 -1.24
CA GLN A 841 24.76 -21.83 -2.68
C GLN A 841 26.08 -22.56 -3.00
N THR A 842 27.06 -22.52 -2.10
CA THR A 842 28.40 -23.09 -2.34
C THR A 842 28.66 -24.39 -1.57
N GLY A 843 27.86 -24.70 -0.55
CA GLY A 843 28.07 -25.85 0.33
C GLY A 843 29.19 -25.67 1.36
N GLU A 844 29.71 -24.45 1.54
CA GLU A 844 30.80 -24.16 2.48
C GLU A 844 30.33 -24.09 3.94
N ALA A 845 30.67 -25.12 4.73
CA ALA A 845 30.29 -25.21 6.15
C ALA A 845 30.82 -24.05 7.01
N GLN A 846 32.01 -23.52 6.69
CA GLN A 846 32.61 -22.39 7.42
C GLN A 846 31.77 -21.11 7.34
N LEU A 847 31.08 -20.89 6.22
CA LEU A 847 30.19 -19.74 6.03
C LEU A 847 28.92 -19.89 6.88
N ALA A 848 28.37 -21.10 6.97
CA ALA A 848 27.22 -21.38 7.85
C ALA A 848 27.58 -21.13 9.33
N THR A 849 28.75 -21.57 9.78
CA THR A 849 29.23 -21.28 11.14
C THR A 849 29.43 -19.78 11.35
N ARG A 850 29.99 -19.06 10.36
CA ARG A 850 30.20 -17.62 10.45
C ARG A 850 28.88 -16.85 10.48
N ALA A 851 27.88 -17.24 9.69
CA ALA A 851 26.55 -16.63 9.69
C ALA A 851 25.96 -16.61 11.10
N TRP A 852 25.89 -17.78 11.76
CA TRP A 852 25.38 -17.85 13.14
C TRP A 852 26.26 -17.13 14.15
N ALA A 853 27.59 -17.17 14.00
CA ALA A 853 28.50 -16.43 14.86
C ALA A 853 28.30 -14.90 14.74
N LYS A 854 28.09 -14.39 13.53
CA LYS A 854 27.79 -12.98 13.29
C LYS A 854 26.40 -12.61 13.78
N PHE A 855 25.41 -13.47 13.57
CA PHE A 855 24.06 -13.26 14.09
C PHE A 855 24.04 -13.15 15.63
N TYR A 856 24.73 -14.03 16.36
CA TYR A 856 24.67 -14.05 17.84
C TYR A 856 25.71 -13.18 18.54
N SER A 857 26.84 -12.88 17.92
CA SER A 857 28.03 -12.35 18.62
C SER A 857 28.80 -11.30 17.81
N SER A 858 28.09 -10.40 17.11
CA SER A 858 28.70 -9.24 16.46
C SER A 858 28.14 -7.90 16.98
N ASP A 859 27.19 -7.30 16.27
CA ASP A 859 26.47 -6.07 16.62
C ASP A 859 24.95 -6.31 16.69
N GLY A 860 24.15 -5.25 16.81
CA GLY A 860 22.70 -5.32 16.93
C GLY A 860 22.24 -5.96 18.24
N TYR A 861 21.21 -6.80 18.17
CA TYR A 861 20.64 -7.44 19.36
C TYR A 861 21.32 -8.77 19.70
N THR A 862 21.72 -8.94 20.95
CA THR A 862 22.34 -10.19 21.40
C THR A 862 21.41 -10.96 22.32
N GLU A 863 21.77 -12.20 22.63
CA GLU A 863 21.08 -13.02 23.63
C GLU A 863 21.09 -12.39 25.04
N ALA A 864 22.02 -11.46 25.29
CA ALA A 864 22.13 -10.70 26.54
C ALA A 864 21.30 -9.40 26.55
N SER A 865 20.69 -9.02 25.42
CA SER A 865 19.76 -7.90 25.37
C SER A 865 18.58 -8.14 26.34
N PRO A 866 17.90 -7.09 26.83
CA PRO A 866 16.90 -7.28 27.89
C PRO A 866 15.65 -8.11 27.51
N TRP A 867 15.25 -8.11 26.22
CA TRP A 867 14.08 -8.85 25.69
C TRP A 867 12.79 -8.67 26.51
N LYS A 868 12.59 -7.46 27.03
CA LYS A 868 11.42 -7.07 27.83
C LYS A 868 11.17 -5.58 27.68
N THR A 869 9.94 -5.17 27.96
CA THR A 869 9.55 -3.77 28.11
C THR A 869 9.51 -3.37 29.58
N GLU A 870 9.79 -2.10 29.85
CA GLU A 870 9.62 -1.46 31.16
C GLU A 870 8.38 -0.56 31.15
N LYS A 871 7.63 -0.56 32.25
CA LYS A 871 6.41 0.24 32.36
C LYS A 871 6.76 1.71 32.64
N LEU A 872 6.12 2.62 31.92
CA LEU A 872 6.22 4.06 32.11
C LEU A 872 4.95 4.65 32.74
N SER A 873 5.13 5.65 33.60
CA SER A 873 4.03 6.40 34.23
C SER A 873 4.46 7.83 34.56
N GLY A 874 3.50 8.70 34.91
CA GLY A 874 3.80 10.06 35.36
C GLY A 874 4.57 10.04 36.69
N PRO A 875 5.54 10.95 36.91
CA PRO A 875 5.84 12.13 36.09
C PRO A 875 6.91 11.92 34.99
N VAL A 876 7.35 10.69 34.73
CA VAL A 876 8.45 10.39 33.79
C VAL A 876 8.03 10.54 32.32
N THR A 877 6.78 10.22 32.00
CA THR A 877 6.19 10.36 30.66
C THR A 877 4.87 11.14 30.72
N LEU A 878 4.51 11.77 29.60
CA LEU A 878 3.25 12.47 29.42
C LEU A 878 2.03 11.52 29.52
N VAL A 879 2.14 10.31 28.95
CA VAL A 879 1.08 9.30 28.93
C VAL A 879 1.64 7.96 29.40
N PRO A 880 0.97 7.24 30.32
CA PRO A 880 1.40 5.91 30.75
C PRO A 880 1.52 4.94 29.58
N GLY A 881 2.50 4.05 29.63
CA GLY A 881 2.77 3.08 28.56
C GLY A 881 3.90 2.14 28.93
N SER A 882 4.67 1.70 27.94
CA SER A 882 5.90 0.96 28.15
C SER A 882 6.97 1.34 27.12
N GLU A 883 8.22 1.06 27.46
CA GLU A 883 9.37 1.26 26.59
C GLU A 883 10.30 0.05 26.57
N ALA A 884 11.07 -0.07 25.51
CA ALA A 884 12.28 -0.87 25.46
C ALA A 884 13.36 0.09 24.95
N ASN A 885 13.98 0.85 25.86
CA ASN A 885 14.90 1.95 25.50
C ASN A 885 16.21 1.52 24.79
N TRP A 886 16.37 0.22 24.60
CA TRP A 886 17.44 -0.45 23.87
C TRP A 886 17.02 -0.85 22.44
N VAL A 887 15.76 -0.64 22.06
CA VAL A 887 15.22 -0.96 20.73
C VAL A 887 15.38 0.24 19.79
N TYR A 888 15.91 -0.04 18.60
CA TYR A 888 16.07 0.90 17.49
C TYR A 888 15.57 0.24 16.19
N THR A 889 15.04 1.04 15.26
CA THR A 889 14.36 0.51 14.06
C THR A 889 15.32 -0.20 13.12
N ASN A 890 16.50 0.38 12.92
CA ASN A 890 17.59 -0.23 12.16
C ASN A 890 17.96 -1.63 12.68
N ASP A 891 18.21 -1.76 13.98
CA ASP A 891 18.58 -3.04 14.59
C ASP A 891 17.43 -4.04 14.51
N THR A 892 16.18 -3.59 14.68
CA THR A 892 14.99 -4.44 14.55
C THR A 892 14.80 -4.98 13.14
N ALA A 893 14.81 -4.12 12.13
CA ALA A 893 14.60 -4.54 10.74
C ALA A 893 15.67 -5.56 10.31
N LEU A 894 16.94 -5.26 10.64
CA LEU A 894 18.06 -6.13 10.30
C LEU A 894 18.10 -7.43 11.10
N TYR A 895 17.79 -7.39 12.40
CA TYR A 895 17.61 -8.62 13.19
C TYR A 895 16.50 -9.47 12.60
N GLY A 896 15.36 -8.85 12.27
CA GLY A 896 14.19 -9.52 11.72
C GLY A 896 14.49 -10.26 10.42
N LEU A 897 15.11 -9.57 9.45
CA LEU A 897 15.52 -10.18 8.18
C LEU A 897 16.57 -11.27 8.38
N ALA A 898 17.63 -11.01 9.16
CA ALA A 898 18.67 -11.99 9.40
C ALA A 898 18.15 -13.24 10.12
N ALA A 899 17.29 -13.08 11.12
CA ALA A 899 16.64 -14.19 11.83
C ALA A 899 15.81 -15.04 10.88
N ILE A 900 14.96 -14.41 10.08
CA ILE A 900 14.09 -15.08 9.11
C ILE A 900 14.91 -15.85 8.07
N GLU A 901 15.85 -15.19 7.40
CA GLU A 901 16.64 -15.79 6.34
C GLU A 901 17.59 -16.87 6.87
N ASN A 902 18.28 -16.64 7.99
CA ASN A 902 19.20 -17.63 8.56
C ASN A 902 18.44 -18.87 9.04
N LEU A 903 17.25 -18.73 9.64
CA LEU A 903 16.42 -19.88 10.01
C LEU A 903 15.99 -20.69 8.78
N ALA A 904 15.59 -20.02 7.70
CA ALA A 904 15.15 -20.69 6.48
C ALA A 904 16.31 -21.42 5.76
N LEU A 905 17.50 -20.79 5.71
CA LEU A 905 18.65 -21.31 4.97
C LEU A 905 19.52 -22.29 5.79
N LEU A 906 19.65 -22.06 7.10
CA LEU A 906 20.62 -22.71 7.99
C LEU A 906 20.02 -23.21 9.31
N GLY A 907 18.69 -23.26 9.46
CA GLY A 907 18.05 -23.68 10.71
C GLY A 907 18.41 -25.10 11.16
N ASP A 908 18.79 -25.98 10.24
CA ASP A 908 19.29 -27.34 10.49
C ASP A 908 20.77 -27.37 10.94
N ARG A 909 21.50 -26.27 10.73
CA ARG A 909 22.92 -26.08 11.02
C ARG A 909 23.17 -25.06 12.15
N MET A 910 22.17 -24.83 12.99
CA MET A 910 22.31 -24.00 14.18
C MET A 910 23.32 -24.60 15.16
N PRO A 911 24.13 -23.76 15.84
CA PRO A 911 24.95 -24.23 16.96
C PRO A 911 24.06 -24.82 18.06
N SER A 912 24.53 -25.92 18.66
CA SER A 912 23.82 -26.69 19.70
C SER A 912 23.62 -25.92 21.00
#